data_AF-K6YN46-F1
#
_entry.id   AF-K6YN46-F1
#
_cell.length_a   1.000
_cell.length_b   1.000
_cell.length_c   1.000
_cell.angle_alpha   90.00
_cell.angle_beta   90.00
_cell.angle_gamma   90.00
#
_symmetry.space_group_name_H-M   'P 1'
#
loop_
_entity.id
_entity.type
_entity.pdbx_description
1 polymer ?
#
loop_
_entity_poly.entity_id
_entity_poly.type
_entity_poly.pdbx_seq_one_letter_code
_entity_poly.pdbx_strand_id
1 'polypeptide(L)'
;MSALNGEVIIADQSVGDPIQLKIFGDEFYARRETIDGYTVVYDTQRGEYCYAKLAVGRLVSSGIPLHKNKPTTLRKHLKDSPKVRNEKFGLRYQQLRPSEEVGNASVMRTLGAEGGLLEGRKLHQGNVQGLTIIVDFDDIRTNISHADVDAMFNSDNYSQNGNFCSVKRYFEIVSSDKLTYTNLVVGPIRLSKRRSHYINNLLVKEAMDIVVDDLGIDLQQFDSKNEGVVDAINFLYAGVSQYDGDLWPHNHFQRLSYGNMRTHYYQLTGLGQHSVDLRIGTICHENGHLLCRFPDMYDYGKRDGDFEKSQGIGRYCLMGSGNHLNDRRTPAPICGYLRELAGWVDHIIDLNSAGEFSATHGQYDSILKYTTDKANEYFVIENRSKIALDRHLPSSGLAILHCDTLGSNEWQEGTRNEHYQCALVQADGHLDLENNRNAGDDTDLFTAQSGIVISDETVPSSREWDDTDSGLQLRDVSEPASVITFSAGISAKPSHFTVSSSPNLVIPDNDSAGVASHLSVNSAGEIQAISVSVQIIHSWISDLKVSLRSPSGSSAILHDRTGNDGDDIFETWNSLELDSSPELASSPELASLAVFHGENVEGEWTLNVQDNASADVGRLLFWELNIEVNPVSVREIEIESTPNLVIPDNNFQGITSQISQNKKGHLKEITAWVDIEHSYIGDLQVELLAPSGRIVLLHDKEGASKNNIKRSYNTIDTPSLQGLLNESIAGNWQLRIRDLASADIGVLQAWGLKISY
;
A
#
# COMPACT_ATOMS: atom_id res chain seq x y z
N MET A 1 0.94 1.52 -22.29
CA MET A 1 2.31 1.63 -22.88
C MET A 1 3.07 2.98 -22.78
N SER A 2 4.11 3.04 -21.93
CA SER A 2 5.41 3.70 -22.19
C SER A 2 5.51 5.22 -22.40
N ALA A 3 6.27 5.88 -21.52
CA ALA A 3 7.05 7.08 -21.86
C ALA A 3 8.36 6.66 -22.58
N LEU A 4 8.60 7.16 -23.78
CA LEU A 4 9.83 7.02 -24.57
C LEU A 4 10.78 8.16 -24.22
N ASN A 5 11.98 7.83 -23.72
CA ASN A 5 12.93 8.80 -23.13
C ASN A 5 14.31 8.76 -23.81
N GLY A 6 14.31 8.74 -25.14
CA GLY A 6 15.53 8.87 -25.94
C GLY A 6 16.17 7.54 -26.32
N GLU A 7 15.42 6.46 -26.30
CA GLU A 7 15.90 5.14 -26.72
C GLU A 7 16.34 5.17 -28.19
N VAL A 8 17.43 4.47 -28.50
CA VAL A 8 17.93 4.38 -29.87
C VAL A 8 17.18 3.28 -30.62
N ILE A 9 16.53 3.66 -31.71
CA ILE A 9 15.82 2.78 -32.65
C ILE A 9 16.54 2.75 -33.99
N ILE A 10 16.40 1.64 -34.71
CA ILE A 10 16.74 1.55 -36.13
C ILE A 10 15.45 1.80 -36.91
N ALA A 11 15.41 2.90 -37.65
CA ALA A 11 14.26 3.33 -38.43
C ALA A 11 14.49 3.02 -39.91
N ASP A 12 13.56 2.25 -40.50
CA ASP A 12 13.60 1.89 -41.92
C ASP A 12 13.24 3.06 -42.81
N GLN A 13 13.69 2.98 -44.06
CA GLN A 13 13.34 3.90 -45.12
C GLN A 13 12.91 3.12 -46.36
N SER A 14 11.90 3.61 -47.08
CA SER A 14 11.54 3.05 -48.39
C SER A 14 12.66 3.27 -49.41
N VAL A 15 13.51 4.28 -49.20
CA VAL A 15 14.68 4.60 -50.02
C VAL A 15 15.89 4.86 -49.11
N GLY A 16 16.98 4.11 -49.35
CA GLY A 16 18.23 4.22 -48.60
C GLY A 16 18.37 3.21 -47.46
N ASP A 17 19.53 3.23 -46.80
CA ASP A 17 19.81 2.33 -45.68
C ASP A 17 19.02 2.74 -44.42
N PRO A 18 18.68 1.79 -43.53
CA PRO A 18 18.12 2.10 -42.22
C PRO A 18 19.03 3.03 -41.42
N ILE A 19 18.43 3.89 -40.59
CA ILE A 19 19.17 4.90 -39.81
C ILE A 19 18.91 4.75 -38.31
N GLN A 20 19.91 5.13 -37.50
CA GLN A 20 19.74 5.19 -36.05
C GLN A 20 19.15 6.53 -35.62
N LEU A 21 18.09 6.48 -34.83
CA LEU A 21 17.38 7.65 -34.28
C LEU A 21 17.13 7.46 -32.79
N LYS A 22 17.14 8.55 -32.02
CA LYS A 22 16.57 8.59 -30.67
C LYS A 22 15.08 8.86 -30.76
N ILE A 23 14.26 8.10 -30.04
CA ILE A 23 12.82 8.31 -29.96
C ILE A 23 12.41 8.86 -28.59
N PHE A 24 11.51 9.83 -28.59
CA PHE A 24 10.95 10.46 -27.39
C PHE A 24 9.43 10.54 -27.50
N GLY A 25 8.70 10.47 -26.39
CA GLY A 25 7.24 10.58 -26.39
C GLY A 25 6.55 9.53 -25.55
N ASP A 26 5.43 9.01 -26.06
CA ASP A 26 4.60 7.97 -25.48
C ASP A 26 3.86 7.20 -26.59
N GLU A 27 3.05 6.19 -26.28
CA GLU A 27 2.38 5.35 -27.28
C GLU A 27 1.39 6.06 -28.21
N PHE A 28 1.02 7.29 -27.87
CA PHE A 28 0.08 8.10 -28.62
C PHE A 28 0.76 9.23 -29.38
N TYR A 29 1.99 9.59 -28.98
CA TYR A 29 2.79 10.62 -29.63
C TYR A 29 4.28 10.33 -29.49
N ALA A 30 4.99 10.24 -30.61
CA ALA A 30 6.45 10.20 -30.61
C ALA A 30 7.05 11.25 -31.53
N ARG A 31 8.25 11.70 -31.14
CA ARG A 31 9.17 12.45 -31.99
C ARG A 31 10.49 11.68 -32.09
N ARG A 32 11.17 11.86 -33.21
CA ARG A 32 12.44 11.19 -33.51
C ARG A 32 13.51 12.25 -33.73
N GLU A 33 14.71 11.96 -33.25
CA GLU A 33 15.87 12.83 -33.38
C GLU A 33 17.06 12.02 -33.86
N THR A 34 17.98 12.64 -34.60
CA THR A 34 19.30 12.03 -34.85
C THR A 34 20.04 11.84 -33.53
N ILE A 35 21.09 11.03 -33.53
CA ILE A 35 21.94 10.81 -32.33
C ILE A 35 22.45 12.13 -31.74
N ASP A 36 22.71 13.12 -32.61
CA ASP A 36 23.17 14.46 -32.29
C ASP A 36 22.06 15.45 -31.85
N GLY A 37 20.80 15.02 -31.79
CA GLY A 37 19.66 15.79 -31.29
C GLY A 37 18.91 16.65 -32.32
N TYR A 38 19.06 16.39 -33.62
CA TYR A 38 18.26 17.09 -34.64
C TYR A 38 16.96 16.35 -34.91
N THR A 39 15.82 17.01 -34.73
CA THR A 39 14.51 16.40 -34.99
C THR A 39 14.33 16.04 -36.45
N VAL A 40 13.76 14.87 -36.72
CA VAL A 40 13.52 14.33 -38.05
C VAL A 40 12.06 13.92 -38.23
N VAL A 41 11.58 13.90 -39.46
CA VAL A 41 10.27 13.34 -39.82
C VAL A 41 10.41 12.46 -41.06
N TYR A 42 9.57 11.44 -41.17
CA TYR A 42 9.52 10.61 -42.36
C TYR A 42 8.79 11.34 -43.49
N ASP A 43 9.45 11.53 -44.63
CA ASP A 43 8.84 12.17 -45.80
C ASP A 43 8.25 11.10 -46.71
N THR A 44 6.93 10.91 -46.63
CA THR A 44 6.23 9.85 -47.37
C THR A 44 6.31 10.01 -48.89
N GLN A 45 6.49 11.23 -49.41
CA GLN A 45 6.65 11.44 -50.86
C GLN A 45 8.03 11.01 -51.35
N ARG A 46 9.04 11.10 -50.47
CA ARG A 46 10.44 10.74 -50.80
C ARG A 46 10.79 9.32 -50.37
N GLY A 47 10.06 8.77 -49.40
CA GLY A 47 10.34 7.46 -48.82
C GLY A 47 11.59 7.44 -47.93
N GLU A 48 12.02 8.58 -47.39
CA GLU A 48 13.23 8.72 -46.56
C GLU A 48 13.01 9.72 -45.41
N TYR A 49 13.80 9.62 -44.34
CA TYR A 49 13.79 10.57 -43.24
C TYR A 49 14.50 11.87 -43.63
N CYS A 50 13.83 12.98 -43.38
CA CYS A 50 14.35 14.32 -43.59
C CYS A 50 14.45 15.08 -42.26
N TYR A 51 15.36 16.05 -42.19
CA TYR A 51 15.36 17.00 -41.07
C TYR A 51 14.00 17.68 -40.94
N ALA A 52 13.53 17.87 -39.72
CA ALA A 52 12.25 18.51 -39.46
C ALA A 52 12.38 20.03 -39.39
N LYS A 53 11.31 20.73 -39.75
CA LYS A 53 11.08 22.15 -39.45
C LYS A 53 9.70 22.34 -38.84
N LEU A 54 9.50 23.43 -38.12
CA LEU A 54 8.18 23.80 -37.61
C LEU A 54 7.42 24.64 -38.62
N ALA A 55 6.23 24.18 -39.01
CA ALA A 55 5.26 24.95 -39.77
C ALA A 55 3.95 25.02 -38.98
N VAL A 56 3.56 26.23 -38.56
CA VAL A 56 2.34 26.47 -37.75
C VAL A 56 2.29 25.56 -36.50
N GLY A 57 3.42 25.41 -35.83
CA GLY A 57 3.54 24.57 -34.63
C GLY A 57 3.53 23.05 -34.89
N ARG A 58 3.54 22.59 -36.14
CA ARG A 58 3.64 21.17 -36.51
C ARG A 58 5.00 20.85 -37.10
N LEU A 59 5.60 19.72 -36.72
CA LEU A 59 6.78 19.16 -37.34
C LEU A 59 6.43 18.70 -38.76
N VAL A 60 7.12 19.26 -39.75
CA VAL A 60 6.99 18.92 -41.17
C VAL A 60 8.36 18.68 -41.79
N SER A 61 8.39 17.96 -42.91
CA SER A 61 9.63 17.66 -43.63
C SER A 61 10.26 18.96 -44.14
N SER A 62 11.57 19.11 -43.93
CA SER A 62 12.36 20.14 -44.62
C SER A 62 12.62 19.78 -46.09
N GLY A 63 12.41 18.52 -46.48
CA GLY A 63 12.80 17.96 -47.77
C GLY A 63 14.30 17.66 -47.88
N ILE A 64 15.07 17.82 -46.80
CA ILE A 64 16.52 17.60 -46.78
C ILE A 64 16.82 16.27 -46.08
N PRO A 65 17.30 15.26 -46.81
CA PRO A 65 17.63 13.95 -46.25
C PRO A 65 18.82 13.99 -45.30
N LEU A 66 18.92 13.00 -44.42
CA LEU A 66 19.99 12.94 -43.42
C LEU A 66 21.38 12.67 -44.00
N HIS A 67 21.47 12.06 -45.18
CA HIS A 67 22.74 11.84 -45.88
C HIS A 67 23.26 13.11 -46.60
N LYS A 68 22.51 14.22 -46.56
CA LYS A 68 22.93 15.54 -47.07
C LYS A 68 23.40 16.43 -45.93
N ASN A 69 24.17 17.46 -46.28
CA ASN A 69 24.63 18.45 -45.31
C ASN A 69 23.44 19.11 -44.60
N LYS A 70 23.46 19.07 -43.27
CA LYS A 70 22.47 19.74 -42.42
C LYS A 70 22.49 21.25 -42.68
N PRO A 71 21.32 21.90 -42.85
CA PRO A 71 21.24 23.36 -42.86
C PRO A 71 21.77 23.95 -41.55
N THR A 72 22.53 25.04 -41.65
CA THR A 72 23.06 25.77 -40.49
C THR A 72 21.98 26.40 -39.62
N THR A 73 20.75 26.52 -40.12
CA THR A 73 19.62 27.16 -39.45
C THR A 73 18.76 26.21 -38.61
N LEU A 74 19.05 24.91 -38.59
CA LEU A 74 18.27 23.92 -37.82
C LEU A 74 18.55 24.03 -36.32
N ARG A 75 17.48 24.10 -35.52
CA ARG A 75 17.56 23.98 -34.06
C ARG A 75 17.45 22.51 -33.64
N LYS A 76 18.12 22.16 -32.55
CA LYS A 76 17.99 20.84 -31.91
C LYS A 76 16.70 20.74 -31.12
N HIS A 77 16.26 19.51 -30.88
CA HIS A 77 15.12 19.18 -30.00
C HIS A 77 13.84 19.95 -30.33
N LEU A 78 13.57 20.17 -31.62
CA LEU A 78 12.29 20.72 -32.05
C LEU A 78 11.16 19.78 -31.62
N LYS A 79 10.10 20.37 -31.06
CA LYS A 79 8.88 19.68 -30.62
C LYS A 79 7.69 20.27 -31.36
N ASP A 80 6.68 19.46 -31.65
CA ASP A 80 5.37 20.01 -32.00
C ASP A 80 4.91 20.95 -30.86
N SER A 81 4.15 21.98 -31.21
CA SER A 81 3.44 22.81 -30.22
C SER A 81 2.52 21.94 -29.36
N PRO A 82 2.25 22.31 -28.09
CA PRO A 82 1.34 21.54 -27.22
C PRO A 82 0.00 21.22 -27.89
N LYS A 83 -0.59 22.19 -28.60
CA LYS A 83 -1.84 22.00 -29.36
C LYS A 83 -1.73 20.89 -30.42
N VAL A 84 -0.69 20.90 -31.24
CA VAL A 84 -0.51 19.90 -32.33
C VAL A 84 -0.13 18.53 -31.77
N ARG A 85 0.71 18.49 -30.73
CA ARG A 85 0.99 17.25 -30.00
C ARG A 85 -0.29 16.63 -29.48
N ASN A 86 -1.12 17.44 -28.80
CA ASN A 86 -2.40 17.01 -28.26
C ASN A 86 -3.35 16.54 -29.39
N GLU A 87 -3.43 17.25 -30.50
CA GLU A 87 -4.21 16.83 -31.67
C GLU A 87 -3.77 15.44 -32.20
N LYS A 88 -2.45 15.24 -32.43
CA LYS A 88 -1.87 13.97 -32.89
C LYS A 88 -2.16 12.84 -31.89
N PHE A 89 -1.96 13.12 -30.60
CA PHE A 89 -2.30 12.21 -29.51
C PHE A 89 -3.76 11.78 -29.60
N GLY A 90 -4.70 12.74 -29.67
CA GLY A 90 -6.14 12.45 -29.64
C GLY A 90 -6.60 11.59 -30.82
N LEU A 91 -6.06 11.87 -32.01
CA LEU A 91 -6.30 11.05 -33.21
C LEU A 91 -5.80 9.62 -33.02
N ARG A 92 -4.60 9.45 -32.47
CA ARG A 92 -4.00 8.14 -32.23
C ARG A 92 -4.72 7.37 -31.11
N TYR A 93 -5.10 8.06 -30.05
CA TYR A 93 -5.83 7.53 -28.91
C TYR A 93 -7.19 6.97 -29.31
N GLN A 94 -7.92 7.69 -30.16
CA GLN A 94 -9.20 7.22 -30.70
C GLN A 94 -9.07 6.00 -31.61
N GLN A 95 -7.93 5.83 -32.28
CA GLN A 95 -7.66 4.66 -33.13
C GLN A 95 -7.25 3.43 -32.34
N LEU A 96 -6.49 3.60 -31.26
CA LEU A 96 -5.93 2.50 -30.46
C LEU A 96 -6.85 2.04 -29.33
N ARG A 97 -7.87 2.82 -28.96
CA ARG A 97 -8.85 2.33 -27.99
C ARG A 97 -9.72 1.24 -28.63
N PRO A 98 -9.88 0.08 -27.97
CA PRO A 98 -10.97 -0.81 -28.32
C PRO A 98 -12.29 -0.02 -28.19
N SER A 99 -13.13 -0.03 -29.21
CA SER A 99 -14.54 0.31 -29.04
C SER A 99 -15.16 -0.73 -28.12
N GLU A 100 -15.26 -0.44 -26.84
CA GLU A 100 -16.32 -1.05 -26.04
C GLU A 100 -17.64 -0.65 -26.70
N GLU A 101 -18.58 -1.59 -26.79
CA GLU A 101 -19.97 -1.24 -27.03
C GLU A 101 -20.29 -0.11 -26.06
N VAL A 102 -20.75 1.02 -26.60
CA VAL A 102 -20.98 2.26 -25.85
C VAL A 102 -21.95 1.98 -24.71
N GLY A 103 -21.40 1.58 -23.56
CA GLY A 103 -22.03 1.74 -22.27
C GLY A 103 -22.21 3.23 -22.04
N ASN A 104 -23.39 3.61 -21.55
CA ASN A 104 -23.79 5.00 -21.34
C ASN A 104 -22.64 5.84 -20.78
N ALA A 105 -22.41 7.01 -21.39
CA ALA A 105 -21.41 8.00 -20.98
C ALA A 105 -21.63 8.60 -19.57
N SER A 106 -22.54 8.04 -18.77
CA SER A 106 -22.89 8.42 -17.41
C SER A 106 -22.46 7.40 -16.35
N VAL A 107 -21.70 6.36 -16.72
CA VAL A 107 -21.13 5.39 -15.77
C VAL A 107 -19.69 5.79 -15.51
N MET A 108 -19.32 6.01 -14.24
CA MET A 108 -17.94 6.25 -13.83
C MET A 108 -17.08 5.08 -14.32
N ARG A 109 -16.00 5.38 -15.06
CA ARG A 109 -15.01 4.40 -15.55
C ARG A 109 -14.00 4.02 -14.47
N THR A 110 -14.39 4.20 -13.22
CA THR A 110 -13.62 3.92 -12.02
C THR A 110 -13.57 2.42 -11.80
N LEU A 111 -12.51 1.92 -11.16
CA LEU A 111 -12.35 0.50 -10.86
C LEU A 111 -13.34 0.07 -9.75
N GLY A 112 -14.58 -0.31 -10.12
CA GLY A 112 -15.59 -0.97 -9.26
C GLY A 112 -16.99 -0.99 -9.90
N ALA A 113 -17.70 -2.12 -10.05
CA ALA A 113 -18.28 -3.00 -9.02
C ALA A 113 -18.00 -4.52 -9.21
N GLU A 114 -17.02 -4.87 -10.04
CA GLU A 114 -16.67 -6.25 -10.40
C GLU A 114 -15.24 -6.59 -9.93
N GLY A 115 -14.90 -6.34 -8.67
CA GLY A 115 -13.54 -6.54 -8.13
C GLY A 115 -12.50 -5.52 -8.64
N GLY A 116 -12.91 -4.38 -9.19
CA GLY A 116 -12.01 -3.26 -9.53
C GLY A 116 -11.00 -3.53 -10.66
N LEU A 117 -11.39 -4.28 -11.67
CA LEU A 117 -10.68 -4.37 -12.96
C LEU A 117 -11.53 -3.73 -14.06
N LEU A 118 -10.93 -3.32 -15.18
CA LEU A 118 -11.70 -2.82 -16.32
C LEU A 118 -12.68 -3.90 -16.82
N GLU A 119 -13.78 -3.47 -17.42
CA GLU A 119 -14.82 -4.38 -17.93
C GLU A 119 -14.27 -5.34 -19.01
N GLY A 120 -14.95 -6.50 -19.13
CA GLY A 120 -14.63 -7.55 -20.09
C GLY A 120 -14.19 -8.88 -19.47
N ARG A 121 -13.61 -9.76 -20.30
CA ARG A 121 -13.13 -11.09 -19.87
C ARG A 121 -11.93 -10.94 -18.94
N LYS A 122 -11.99 -11.61 -17.79
CA LYS A 122 -10.92 -11.65 -16.78
C LYS A 122 -10.30 -13.04 -16.75
N LEU A 123 -9.03 -13.10 -17.13
CA LEU A 123 -8.18 -14.28 -17.20
C LEU A 123 -7.07 -14.24 -16.12
N HIS A 124 -7.29 -13.42 -15.09
CA HIS A 124 -6.38 -13.15 -13.97
C HIS A 124 -6.11 -14.31 -13.00
N GLN A 125 -6.73 -15.49 -13.17
CA GLN A 125 -6.55 -16.63 -12.25
C GLN A 125 -6.68 -17.98 -12.99
N GLY A 126 -6.04 -19.00 -12.43
CA GLY A 126 -6.01 -20.36 -12.96
C GLY A 126 -4.95 -20.56 -14.04
N ASN A 127 -5.15 -21.58 -14.88
CA ASN A 127 -4.24 -21.89 -15.98
C ASN A 127 -4.78 -21.26 -17.27
N VAL A 128 -4.00 -20.37 -17.86
CA VAL A 128 -4.32 -19.71 -19.13
C VAL A 128 -3.23 -20.04 -20.14
N GLN A 129 -3.62 -20.58 -21.30
CA GLN A 129 -2.71 -20.82 -22.41
C GLN A 129 -2.94 -19.76 -23.49
N GLY A 130 -1.94 -18.92 -23.73
CA GLY A 130 -1.91 -17.97 -24.83
C GLY A 130 -1.34 -18.57 -26.12
N LEU A 131 -1.57 -17.86 -27.22
CA LEU A 131 -0.97 -18.13 -28.52
C LEU A 131 0.05 -17.03 -28.83
N THR A 132 1.33 -17.39 -28.94
CA THR A 132 2.40 -16.46 -29.34
C THR A 132 2.85 -16.76 -30.75
N ILE A 133 2.76 -15.78 -31.64
CA ILE A 133 3.05 -15.91 -33.06
C ILE A 133 4.26 -15.05 -33.39
N ILE A 134 5.35 -15.69 -33.82
CA ILE A 134 6.54 -15.02 -34.34
C ILE A 134 6.30 -14.67 -35.81
N VAL A 135 6.46 -13.41 -36.17
CA VAL A 135 6.08 -12.88 -37.48
C VAL A 135 7.28 -12.30 -38.22
N ASP A 136 7.66 -12.91 -39.33
CA ASP A 136 8.58 -12.36 -40.32
C ASP A 136 7.82 -11.60 -41.41
N PHE A 137 8.48 -10.59 -41.98
CA PHE A 137 8.02 -9.88 -43.16
C PHE A 137 8.71 -10.40 -44.42
N ASP A 138 8.28 -9.96 -45.60
CA ASP A 138 8.96 -10.31 -46.85
C ASP A 138 10.43 -9.86 -46.86
N ASP A 139 10.71 -8.68 -46.30
CA ASP A 139 12.01 -8.00 -46.29
C ASP A 139 12.80 -8.12 -44.97
N ILE A 140 12.14 -8.40 -43.85
CA ILE A 140 12.77 -8.43 -42.52
C ILE A 140 12.45 -9.74 -41.82
N ARG A 141 13.49 -10.40 -41.32
CA ARG A 141 13.39 -11.70 -40.66
C ARG A 141 14.14 -11.68 -39.33
N THR A 142 13.63 -12.45 -38.37
CA THR A 142 14.31 -12.65 -37.10
C THR A 142 15.32 -13.79 -37.20
N ASN A 143 16.47 -13.66 -36.53
CA ASN A 143 17.39 -14.79 -36.28
C ASN A 143 17.15 -15.42 -34.89
N ILE A 144 16.11 -14.98 -34.18
CA ILE A 144 15.72 -15.52 -32.90
C ILE A 144 15.02 -16.86 -33.15
N SER A 145 15.48 -17.91 -32.48
CA SER A 145 14.88 -19.23 -32.68
C SER A 145 13.53 -19.34 -31.97
N HIS A 146 12.67 -20.22 -32.47
CA HIS A 146 11.43 -20.61 -31.78
C HIS A 146 11.70 -20.99 -30.32
N ALA A 147 12.75 -21.78 -30.07
CA ALA A 147 13.14 -22.23 -28.74
C ALA A 147 13.54 -21.07 -27.79
N ASP A 148 14.17 -20.01 -28.31
CA ASP A 148 14.52 -18.84 -27.49
C ASP A 148 13.27 -18.10 -27.02
N VAL A 149 12.27 -17.96 -27.89
CA VAL A 149 10.98 -17.31 -27.56
C VAL A 149 10.17 -18.21 -26.64
N ASP A 150 10.11 -19.52 -26.91
CA ASP A 150 9.44 -20.49 -26.03
C ASP A 150 10.04 -20.47 -24.63
N ALA A 151 11.37 -20.48 -24.49
CA ALA A 151 12.02 -20.37 -23.21
C ALA A 151 11.70 -19.03 -22.51
N MET A 152 11.69 -17.91 -23.23
CA MET A 152 11.36 -16.59 -22.66
C MET A 152 9.92 -16.54 -22.12
N PHE A 153 8.97 -17.23 -22.77
CA PHE A 153 7.59 -17.26 -22.31
C PHE A 153 7.35 -18.30 -21.22
N ASN A 154 7.89 -19.51 -21.35
CA ASN A 154 7.41 -20.69 -20.64
C ASN A 154 8.37 -21.29 -19.61
N SER A 155 9.67 -20.99 -19.67
CA SER A 155 10.65 -21.68 -18.81
C SER A 155 10.55 -21.26 -17.34
N ASP A 156 10.62 -22.22 -16.43
CA ASP A 156 10.56 -21.97 -14.98
C ASP A 156 11.83 -21.28 -14.43
N ASN A 157 12.93 -21.34 -15.17
CA ASN A 157 14.26 -20.87 -14.77
C ASN A 157 14.95 -19.97 -15.82
N TYR A 158 14.16 -19.28 -16.63
CA TYR A 158 14.68 -18.37 -17.65
C TYR A 158 15.45 -17.20 -17.03
N SER A 159 16.72 -17.03 -17.40
CA SER A 159 17.57 -15.91 -16.97
C SER A 159 18.44 -15.38 -18.12
N GLN A 160 18.13 -15.79 -19.35
CA GLN A 160 18.92 -15.45 -20.51
C GLN A 160 18.76 -13.98 -20.88
N ASN A 161 19.80 -13.46 -21.54
CA ASN A 161 19.89 -12.07 -21.98
C ASN A 161 19.81 -11.08 -20.81
N GLY A 162 19.92 -11.50 -19.55
CA GLY A 162 19.78 -10.62 -18.39
C GLY A 162 18.33 -10.29 -18.03
N ASN A 163 17.34 -10.98 -18.62
CA ASN A 163 15.97 -10.95 -18.10
C ASN A 163 15.93 -11.61 -16.72
N PHE A 164 15.08 -11.09 -15.84
CA PHE A 164 14.99 -11.60 -14.47
C PHE A 164 14.35 -12.99 -14.41
N CYS A 165 13.32 -13.22 -15.22
CA CYS A 165 12.55 -14.47 -15.29
C CYS A 165 11.87 -14.59 -16.67
N SER A 166 11.07 -15.64 -16.87
CA SER A 166 10.18 -15.76 -18.03
C SER A 166 8.87 -14.98 -17.83
N VAL A 167 8.08 -14.82 -18.89
CA VAL A 167 6.73 -14.21 -18.79
C VAL A 167 5.83 -15.04 -17.86
N LYS A 168 5.82 -16.37 -18.01
CA LYS A 168 5.12 -17.29 -17.10
C LYS A 168 5.52 -17.04 -15.65
N ARG A 169 6.83 -17.10 -15.37
CA ARG A 169 7.33 -16.99 -13.99
C ARG A 169 7.07 -15.60 -13.41
N TYR A 170 7.08 -14.55 -14.22
CA TYR A 170 6.70 -13.21 -13.77
C TYR A 170 5.27 -13.20 -13.22
N PHE A 171 4.29 -13.70 -13.99
CA PHE A 171 2.89 -13.72 -13.55
C PHE A 171 2.65 -14.64 -12.37
N GLU A 172 3.32 -15.80 -12.29
CA GLU A 172 3.28 -16.66 -11.11
C GLU A 172 3.80 -15.93 -9.86
N ILE A 173 4.94 -15.24 -9.96
CA ILE A 173 5.51 -14.48 -8.83
C ILE A 173 4.55 -13.40 -8.34
N VAL A 174 4.06 -12.53 -9.22
CA VAL A 174 3.26 -11.35 -8.80
C VAL A 174 1.83 -11.70 -8.42
N SER A 175 1.34 -12.88 -8.83
CA SER A 175 0.02 -13.40 -8.46
C SER A 175 0.05 -14.40 -7.31
N SER A 176 1.22 -14.68 -6.73
CA SER A 176 1.41 -15.73 -5.72
C SER A 176 0.87 -17.09 -6.19
N ASP A 177 1.28 -17.49 -7.40
CA ASP A 177 0.92 -18.71 -8.11
C ASP A 177 -0.59 -18.88 -8.42
N LYS A 178 -1.41 -17.82 -8.24
CA LYS A 178 -2.84 -17.86 -8.61
C LYS A 178 -3.08 -17.81 -10.11
N LEU A 179 -2.13 -17.27 -10.90
CA LEU A 179 -2.18 -17.24 -12.35
C LEU A 179 -0.95 -17.93 -12.96
N THR A 180 -1.20 -19.00 -13.70
CA THR A 180 -0.20 -19.66 -14.54
C THR A 180 -0.48 -19.33 -16.00
N TYR A 181 0.34 -18.43 -16.56
CA TYR A 181 0.22 -18.02 -17.96
C TYR A 181 1.30 -18.69 -18.83
N THR A 182 0.90 -19.66 -19.64
CA THR A 182 1.77 -20.36 -20.61
C THR A 182 1.42 -19.96 -22.03
N ASN A 183 2.30 -20.23 -22.99
CA ASN A 183 2.06 -19.92 -24.40
C ASN A 183 2.43 -21.09 -25.30
N LEU A 184 1.61 -21.37 -26.32
CA LEU A 184 2.11 -22.08 -27.49
C LEU A 184 2.81 -21.07 -28.40
N VAL A 185 4.12 -21.23 -28.61
CA VAL A 185 4.87 -20.42 -29.57
C VAL A 185 4.76 -21.04 -30.96
N VAL A 186 4.41 -20.24 -31.96
CA VAL A 186 4.24 -20.62 -33.36
C VAL A 186 5.08 -19.70 -34.25
N GLY A 187 5.63 -20.24 -35.32
CA GLY A 187 6.44 -19.50 -36.29
C GLY A 187 7.96 -19.66 -36.11
N PRO A 188 8.78 -18.84 -36.80
CA PRO A 188 8.38 -17.66 -37.56
C PRO A 188 7.46 -17.96 -38.75
N ILE A 189 6.29 -17.34 -38.80
CA ILE A 189 5.45 -17.30 -40.02
C ILE A 189 5.92 -16.13 -40.89
N ARG A 190 5.80 -16.25 -42.21
CA ARG A 190 6.20 -15.18 -43.12
C ARG A 190 4.99 -14.52 -43.77
N LEU A 191 4.83 -13.23 -43.53
CA LEU A 191 3.81 -12.43 -44.20
C LEU A 191 4.19 -12.12 -45.65
N SER A 192 3.19 -11.90 -46.49
CA SER A 192 3.34 -11.76 -47.95
C SER A 192 3.87 -10.40 -48.40
N LYS A 193 3.87 -9.37 -47.54
CA LYS A 193 4.33 -8.02 -47.85
C LYS A 193 5.53 -7.60 -47.00
N ARG A 194 6.14 -6.49 -47.41
CA ARG A 194 7.23 -5.81 -46.69
C ARG A 194 6.72 -5.15 -45.42
N ARG A 195 7.58 -4.98 -44.41
CA ARG A 195 7.22 -4.35 -43.12
C ARG A 195 6.54 -2.98 -43.28
N SER A 196 7.01 -2.18 -44.22
CA SER A 196 6.44 -0.85 -44.53
C SER A 196 4.96 -0.87 -44.96
N HIS A 197 4.47 -1.98 -45.53
CA HIS A 197 3.05 -2.15 -45.84
C HIS A 197 2.21 -2.21 -44.56
N TYR A 198 2.68 -2.98 -43.57
CA TYR A 198 1.97 -3.22 -42.32
C TYR A 198 2.01 -2.05 -41.35
N ILE A 199 2.82 -1.03 -41.61
CA ILE A 199 2.70 0.27 -40.90
C ILE A 199 1.31 0.87 -41.12
N ASN A 200 0.68 0.64 -42.27
CA ASN A 200 -0.64 1.21 -42.59
C ASN A 200 -1.73 0.14 -42.76
N ASN A 201 -1.43 -1.11 -42.41
CA ASN A 201 -2.36 -2.24 -42.56
C ASN A 201 -2.09 -3.26 -41.45
N LEU A 202 -3.11 -3.59 -40.64
CA LEU A 202 -2.99 -4.58 -39.57
C LEU A 202 -2.58 -5.97 -40.09
N LEU A 203 -1.56 -6.56 -39.46
CA LEU A 203 -1.06 -7.90 -39.80
C LEU A 203 -1.93 -9.05 -39.27
N VAL A 204 -2.83 -8.77 -38.34
CA VAL A 204 -3.53 -9.77 -37.51
C VAL A 204 -4.27 -10.80 -38.35
N LYS A 205 -5.03 -10.38 -39.36
CA LYS A 205 -5.82 -11.32 -40.17
C LYS A 205 -4.94 -12.26 -40.98
N GLU A 206 -3.94 -11.74 -41.68
CA GLU A 206 -3.04 -12.57 -42.48
C GLU A 206 -2.26 -13.56 -41.61
N ALA A 207 -1.78 -13.10 -40.45
CA ALA A 207 -1.07 -13.95 -39.51
C ALA A 207 -1.96 -15.08 -38.97
N MET A 208 -3.22 -14.78 -38.61
CA MET A 208 -4.17 -15.78 -38.11
C MET A 208 -4.60 -16.76 -39.20
N ASP A 209 -4.81 -16.31 -40.44
CA ASP A 209 -5.14 -17.18 -41.57
C ASP A 209 -4.01 -18.21 -41.78
N ILE A 210 -2.73 -17.81 -41.73
CA ILE A 210 -1.59 -18.75 -41.82
C ILE A 210 -1.58 -19.72 -40.64
N VAL A 211 -1.78 -19.24 -39.41
CA VAL A 211 -1.73 -20.09 -38.21
C VAL A 211 -2.85 -21.14 -38.20
N VAL A 212 -4.05 -20.78 -38.61
CA VAL A 212 -5.20 -21.69 -38.59
C VAL A 212 -5.26 -22.56 -39.84
N ASP A 213 -5.20 -21.95 -41.03
CA ASP A 213 -5.47 -22.67 -42.28
C ASP A 213 -4.23 -23.41 -42.80
N ASP A 214 -3.04 -22.80 -42.72
CA ASP A 214 -1.81 -23.40 -43.27
C ASP A 214 -1.10 -24.30 -42.25
N LEU A 215 -1.04 -23.87 -40.98
CA LEU A 215 -0.37 -24.63 -39.91
C LEU A 215 -1.31 -25.57 -39.14
N GLY A 216 -2.63 -25.43 -39.31
CA GLY A 216 -3.62 -26.32 -38.69
C GLY A 216 -3.67 -26.21 -37.15
N ILE A 217 -3.34 -25.04 -36.59
CA ILE A 217 -3.39 -24.84 -35.14
C ILE A 217 -4.85 -24.76 -34.68
N ASP A 218 -5.24 -25.69 -33.82
CA ASP A 218 -6.56 -25.70 -33.19
C ASP A 218 -6.68 -24.59 -32.15
N LEU A 219 -7.57 -23.63 -32.38
CA LEU A 219 -7.78 -22.50 -31.47
C LEU A 219 -8.51 -22.88 -30.19
N GLN A 220 -9.18 -24.04 -30.12
CA GLN A 220 -9.93 -24.45 -28.94
C GLN A 220 -9.04 -24.67 -27.70
N GLN A 221 -7.75 -24.97 -27.90
CA GLN A 221 -6.79 -25.13 -26.80
C GLN A 221 -6.54 -23.82 -26.02
N PHE A 222 -6.87 -22.67 -26.60
CA PHE A 222 -6.65 -21.34 -26.01
C PHE A 222 -7.93 -20.73 -25.43
N ASP A 223 -8.92 -21.54 -25.05
CA ASP A 223 -10.20 -21.07 -24.50
C ASP A 223 -10.44 -21.67 -23.11
N SER A 224 -9.73 -21.16 -22.12
CA SER A 224 -9.82 -21.62 -20.73
C SER A 224 -11.21 -21.46 -20.11
N LYS A 225 -12.09 -20.66 -20.73
CA LYS A 225 -13.46 -20.40 -20.27
C LYS A 225 -14.52 -21.18 -21.06
N ASN A 226 -14.18 -21.88 -22.14
CA ASN A 226 -15.10 -22.58 -23.04
C ASN A 226 -16.19 -21.66 -23.62
N GLU A 227 -15.82 -20.44 -24.00
CA GLU A 227 -16.74 -19.41 -24.50
C GLU A 227 -16.69 -19.27 -26.04
N GLY A 228 -15.90 -20.09 -26.72
CA GLY A 228 -15.61 -19.96 -28.15
C GLY A 228 -14.68 -18.79 -28.45
N VAL A 229 -13.88 -18.32 -27.48
CA VAL A 229 -13.04 -17.13 -27.61
C VAL A 229 -11.60 -17.45 -27.25
N VAL A 230 -10.66 -17.11 -28.12
CA VAL A 230 -9.23 -17.21 -27.80
C VAL A 230 -8.87 -16.24 -26.66
N ASP A 231 -8.28 -16.76 -25.60
CA ASP A 231 -7.90 -16.09 -24.36
C ASP A 231 -6.95 -14.92 -24.59
N ALA A 232 -5.79 -15.21 -25.18
CA ALA A 232 -4.68 -14.28 -25.30
C ALA A 232 -3.87 -14.58 -26.56
N ILE A 233 -3.63 -13.56 -27.39
CA ILE A 233 -2.81 -13.66 -28.60
C ILE A 233 -1.68 -12.63 -28.54
N ASN A 234 -0.44 -13.08 -28.72
CA ASN A 234 0.76 -12.25 -28.79
C ASN A 234 1.34 -12.30 -30.21
N PHE A 235 1.41 -11.16 -30.90
CA PHE A 235 2.12 -11.03 -32.17
C PHE A 235 3.50 -10.41 -31.94
N LEU A 236 4.56 -11.19 -32.16
CA LEU A 236 5.94 -10.76 -32.00
C LEU A 236 6.61 -10.68 -33.37
N TYR A 237 6.72 -9.46 -33.91
CA TYR A 237 7.24 -9.29 -35.27
C TYR A 237 8.74 -9.05 -35.33
N ALA A 238 9.37 -9.48 -36.42
CA ALA A 238 10.81 -9.37 -36.63
C ALA A 238 11.30 -7.92 -36.67
N GLY A 239 12.41 -7.68 -35.98
CA GLY A 239 13.02 -6.37 -35.88
C GLY A 239 12.68 -5.62 -34.59
N VAL A 240 13.36 -4.50 -34.39
CA VAL A 240 13.05 -3.58 -33.29
C VAL A 240 11.62 -3.05 -33.43
N SER A 241 10.94 -2.84 -32.30
CA SER A 241 9.62 -2.23 -32.24
C SER A 241 9.58 -0.94 -33.06
N GLN A 242 8.64 -0.88 -34.00
CA GLN A 242 8.36 0.27 -34.84
C GLN A 242 7.31 1.12 -34.13
N TYR A 243 7.62 2.36 -33.81
CA TYR A 243 6.69 3.28 -33.18
C TYR A 243 5.97 4.11 -34.25
N ASP A 244 5.35 3.43 -35.21
CA ASP A 244 4.68 4.06 -36.36
C ASP A 244 3.47 3.23 -36.82
N GLY A 245 2.37 3.93 -37.11
CA GLY A 245 1.11 3.36 -37.58
C GLY A 245 0.71 2.06 -36.87
N ASP A 246 0.20 1.08 -37.59
CA ASP A 246 -0.32 -0.18 -37.06
C ASP A 246 0.75 -1.13 -36.50
N LEU A 247 2.04 -0.83 -36.67
CA LEU A 247 3.14 -1.59 -36.07
C LEU A 247 3.62 -1.02 -34.73
N TRP A 248 3.15 0.17 -34.34
CA TRP A 248 3.32 0.66 -32.98
C TRP A 248 2.89 -0.42 -32.00
N PRO A 249 3.70 -0.81 -30.99
CA PRO A 249 3.25 -1.72 -29.96
C PRO A 249 1.86 -1.33 -29.45
N HIS A 250 0.95 -2.29 -29.30
CA HIS A 250 -0.38 -2.05 -28.72
C HIS A 250 -1.13 -3.31 -28.35
N ASN A 251 -2.15 -3.13 -27.52
CA ASN A 251 -3.26 -4.05 -27.35
C ASN A 251 -4.51 -3.49 -28.03
N HIS A 252 -5.17 -4.30 -28.85
CA HIS A 252 -6.46 -3.96 -29.46
C HIS A 252 -7.30 -5.23 -29.61
N PHE A 253 -8.57 -5.10 -29.97
CA PHE A 253 -9.40 -6.23 -30.33
C PHE A 253 -9.54 -6.39 -31.84
N GLN A 254 -9.52 -7.63 -32.32
CA GLN A 254 -9.92 -7.97 -33.68
C GLN A 254 -10.79 -9.21 -33.58
N ARG A 255 -12.04 -9.13 -34.05
CA ARG A 255 -12.95 -10.28 -34.12
C ARG A 255 -12.83 -10.94 -35.50
N LEU A 256 -12.09 -12.05 -35.56
CA LEU A 256 -12.02 -12.96 -36.69
C LEU A 256 -12.67 -14.27 -36.26
N SER A 257 -13.34 -14.97 -37.19
CA SER A 257 -14.02 -16.23 -36.90
C SER A 257 -13.37 -17.37 -37.67
N TYR A 258 -13.04 -18.44 -36.95
CA TYR A 258 -12.45 -19.67 -37.47
C TYR A 258 -13.27 -20.84 -36.93
N GLY A 259 -14.24 -21.31 -37.71
CA GLY A 259 -15.24 -22.27 -37.23
C GLY A 259 -16.05 -21.70 -36.06
N ASN A 260 -16.07 -22.42 -34.94
CA ASN A 260 -16.77 -22.01 -33.72
C ASN A 260 -15.95 -21.07 -32.82
N MET A 261 -14.67 -20.88 -33.14
CA MET A 261 -13.76 -20.04 -32.38
C MET A 261 -13.72 -18.63 -32.96
N ARG A 262 -13.56 -17.63 -32.10
CA ARG A 262 -13.26 -16.25 -32.50
C ARG A 262 -12.07 -15.67 -31.76
N THR A 263 -11.31 -14.82 -32.45
CA THR A 263 -10.31 -13.98 -31.81
C THR A 263 -10.99 -12.82 -31.08
N HIS A 264 -10.32 -12.26 -30.06
CA HIS A 264 -10.79 -11.07 -29.39
C HIS A 264 -9.64 -10.08 -29.19
N TYR A 265 -9.03 -10.03 -28.00
CA TYR A 265 -7.88 -9.16 -27.75
C TYR A 265 -6.58 -9.79 -28.24
N TYR A 266 -5.69 -8.95 -28.73
CA TYR A 266 -4.32 -9.31 -29.05
C TYR A 266 -3.38 -8.20 -28.58
N GLN A 267 -2.13 -8.57 -28.30
CA GLN A 267 -1.04 -7.61 -28.26
C GLN A 267 -0.14 -7.77 -29.48
N LEU A 268 0.48 -6.68 -29.88
CA LEU A 268 1.48 -6.63 -30.94
C LEU A 268 2.71 -5.87 -30.43
N THR A 269 3.91 -6.44 -30.60
CA THR A 269 5.19 -5.83 -30.19
C THR A 269 6.35 -6.35 -31.05
N GLY A 270 7.42 -5.58 -31.23
CA GLY A 270 8.62 -6.04 -31.93
C GLY A 270 9.45 -7.01 -31.09
N LEU A 271 9.89 -8.11 -31.71
CA LEU A 271 10.67 -9.19 -31.08
C LEU A 271 12.16 -8.88 -30.97
N GLY A 272 12.70 -8.04 -31.87
CA GLY A 272 14.14 -7.92 -32.13
C GLY A 272 14.60 -8.77 -33.31
N GLN A 273 15.92 -8.79 -33.56
CA GLN A 273 16.53 -9.60 -34.63
C GLN A 273 17.45 -10.69 -34.08
N HIS A 274 18.00 -10.50 -32.87
CA HIS A 274 18.94 -11.41 -32.24
C HIS A 274 18.46 -11.79 -30.84
N SER A 275 18.82 -12.96 -30.33
CA SER A 275 18.33 -13.45 -29.04
C SER A 275 18.64 -12.49 -27.88
N VAL A 276 19.76 -11.77 -27.94
CA VAL A 276 20.13 -10.72 -26.97
C VAL A 276 19.10 -9.58 -26.88
N ASP A 277 18.30 -9.38 -27.92
CA ASP A 277 17.27 -8.34 -27.98
C ASP A 277 16.06 -8.69 -27.12
N LEU A 278 15.79 -9.97 -26.83
CA LEU A 278 14.62 -10.43 -26.09
C LEU A 278 14.47 -9.73 -24.72
N ARG A 279 13.32 -9.07 -24.50
CA ARG A 279 12.93 -8.34 -23.29
C ARG A 279 11.51 -8.74 -22.86
N ILE A 280 11.30 -8.96 -21.57
CA ILE A 280 9.98 -9.31 -21.04
C ILE A 280 9.12 -8.10 -20.65
N GLY A 281 9.71 -6.93 -20.39
CA GLY A 281 9.01 -5.81 -19.74
C GLY A 281 7.76 -5.33 -20.47
N THR A 282 7.88 -4.96 -21.75
CA THR A 282 6.73 -4.55 -22.57
C THR A 282 5.72 -5.70 -22.74
N ILE A 283 6.21 -6.93 -22.94
CA ILE A 283 5.35 -8.10 -23.09
C ILE A 283 4.51 -8.31 -21.83
N CYS A 284 5.10 -8.25 -20.64
CA CYS A 284 4.38 -8.38 -19.37
C CYS A 284 3.33 -7.27 -19.20
N HIS A 285 3.66 -6.02 -19.54
CA HIS A 285 2.72 -4.90 -19.45
C HIS A 285 1.50 -5.12 -20.35
N GLU A 286 1.69 -5.45 -21.63
CA GLU A 286 0.58 -5.75 -22.55
C GLU A 286 -0.24 -6.95 -22.09
N ASN A 287 0.41 -7.98 -21.54
CA ASN A 287 -0.26 -9.14 -21.00
C ASN A 287 -1.04 -8.82 -19.71
N GLY A 288 -0.63 -7.83 -18.93
CA GLY A 288 -1.41 -7.30 -17.81
C GLY A 288 -2.77 -6.78 -18.25
N HIS A 289 -2.83 -6.01 -19.35
CA HIS A 289 -4.10 -5.60 -19.96
C HIS A 289 -4.88 -6.79 -20.52
N LEU A 290 -4.20 -7.70 -21.24
CA LEU A 290 -4.83 -8.82 -21.94
C LEU A 290 -5.48 -9.81 -20.98
N LEU A 291 -4.77 -10.15 -19.90
CA LEU A 291 -5.18 -11.18 -18.95
C LEU A 291 -6.03 -10.61 -17.82
N CYS A 292 -5.60 -9.48 -17.26
CA CYS A 292 -6.17 -8.96 -16.01
C CYS A 292 -7.05 -7.74 -16.22
N ARG A 293 -7.09 -7.16 -17.43
CA ARG A 293 -7.82 -5.91 -17.69
C ARG A 293 -7.37 -4.78 -16.74
N PHE A 294 -6.10 -4.80 -16.33
CA PHE A 294 -5.52 -3.69 -15.58
C PHE A 294 -5.56 -2.41 -16.43
N PRO A 295 -5.86 -1.24 -15.85
CA PRO A 295 -5.66 0.01 -16.53
C PRO A 295 -4.18 0.39 -16.56
N ASP A 296 -3.81 1.32 -17.44
CA ASP A 296 -2.55 2.03 -17.31
C ASP A 296 -2.55 2.88 -16.04
N MET A 297 -1.41 2.87 -15.35
CA MET A 297 -1.18 3.57 -14.08
C MET A 297 -0.41 4.87 -14.22
N TYR A 298 -0.51 5.48 -15.40
CA TYR A 298 0.01 6.81 -15.72
C TYR A 298 -1.01 7.54 -16.60
N ASP A 299 -0.77 8.83 -16.79
CA ASP A 299 -1.74 9.74 -17.36
C ASP A 299 -1.43 10.13 -18.81
N TYR A 300 -2.49 10.17 -19.59
CA TYR A 300 -2.49 10.53 -21.00
C TYR A 300 -2.74 12.00 -21.26
N GLY A 301 -3.37 12.68 -20.30
CA GLY A 301 -3.69 14.10 -20.31
C GLY A 301 -4.78 14.47 -21.27
N LYS A 302 -5.79 13.60 -21.41
CA LYS A 302 -6.89 13.75 -22.38
C LYS A 302 -8.17 12.98 -22.04
N ARG A 303 -8.12 12.05 -21.09
CA ARG A 303 -9.32 11.36 -20.62
C ARG A 303 -9.95 12.18 -19.51
N ASP A 304 -11.25 11.98 -19.30
CA ASP A 304 -11.97 12.49 -18.12
C ASP A 304 -11.90 14.02 -17.88
N GLY A 305 -11.60 14.81 -18.92
CA GLY A 305 -11.63 16.27 -18.90
C GLY A 305 -10.27 16.95 -18.73
N ASP A 306 -9.21 16.17 -18.49
CA ASP A 306 -7.86 16.67 -18.25
C ASP A 306 -7.06 16.92 -19.56
N PHE A 307 -6.11 17.86 -19.51
CA PHE A 307 -5.20 18.26 -20.59
C PHE A 307 -3.71 18.28 -20.20
N GLU A 308 -3.38 18.06 -18.93
CA GLU A 308 -2.01 17.99 -18.41
C GLU A 308 -1.56 16.53 -18.32
N LYS A 309 -0.27 16.24 -18.30
CA LYS A 309 0.19 14.84 -18.23
C LYS A 309 0.91 14.62 -16.94
N SER A 310 0.66 13.51 -16.27
CA SER A 310 1.47 12.97 -15.16
C SER A 310 2.16 11.63 -15.48
N GLN A 311 3.05 11.19 -14.59
CA GLN A 311 3.67 9.87 -14.63
C GLN A 311 2.87 8.82 -13.83
N GLY A 312 1.74 9.22 -13.23
CA GLY A 312 0.96 8.41 -12.28
C GLY A 312 1.86 7.75 -11.23
N ILE A 313 1.82 6.42 -11.12
CA ILE A 313 2.65 5.68 -10.14
C ILE A 313 4.13 5.50 -10.57
N GLY A 314 4.53 6.07 -11.71
CA GLY A 314 5.91 6.05 -12.19
C GLY A 314 6.46 4.63 -12.39
N ARG A 315 7.75 4.44 -12.07
CA ARG A 315 8.45 3.16 -12.20
C ARG A 315 8.09 2.12 -11.13
N TYR A 316 7.20 2.46 -10.21
CA TYR A 316 6.87 1.62 -9.05
C TYR A 316 5.78 0.58 -9.32
N CYS A 317 5.22 0.52 -10.53
CA CYS A 317 4.31 -0.56 -10.94
C CYS A 317 4.55 -0.94 -12.41
N LEU A 318 4.35 -2.22 -12.77
CA LEU A 318 4.37 -2.66 -14.19
C LEU A 318 3.45 -1.81 -15.06
N MET A 319 2.25 -1.53 -14.56
CA MET A 319 1.21 -0.81 -15.29
C MET A 319 1.48 0.71 -15.33
N GLY A 320 2.47 1.19 -14.56
CA GLY A 320 3.08 2.50 -14.72
C GLY A 320 4.15 2.48 -15.82
N SER A 321 5.30 3.10 -15.55
CA SER A 321 6.52 3.00 -16.37
C SER A 321 7.51 1.94 -15.87
N GLY A 322 7.11 1.10 -14.90
CA GLY A 322 7.95 0.05 -14.31
C GLY A 322 8.31 -1.08 -15.27
N ASN A 323 7.62 -1.21 -16.40
CA ASN A 323 7.99 -2.12 -17.49
C ASN A 323 9.31 -1.75 -18.19
N HIS A 324 9.84 -0.52 -18.01
CA HIS A 324 11.08 -0.05 -18.63
C HIS A 324 12.34 -0.30 -17.80
N LEU A 325 12.20 -0.79 -16.58
CA LEU A 325 13.33 -1.04 -15.68
C LEU A 325 14.34 -2.01 -16.29
N ASN A 326 15.63 -1.71 -16.08
CA ASN A 326 16.74 -2.50 -16.60
C ASN A 326 16.64 -2.73 -18.12
N ASP A 327 16.37 -1.69 -18.89
CA ASP A 327 16.15 -1.77 -20.34
C ASP A 327 15.07 -2.79 -20.73
N ARG A 328 13.96 -2.81 -19.98
CA ARG A 328 12.81 -3.74 -20.11
C ARG A 328 13.11 -5.20 -19.74
N ARG A 329 14.17 -5.48 -18.98
CA ARG A 329 14.55 -6.85 -18.61
C ARG A 329 14.04 -7.30 -17.24
N THR A 330 13.75 -6.34 -16.38
CA THR A 330 13.32 -6.59 -14.99
C THR A 330 12.12 -5.71 -14.70
N PRO A 331 10.93 -6.02 -15.23
CA PRO A 331 9.73 -5.23 -14.97
C PRO A 331 9.44 -5.16 -13.46
N ALA A 332 8.96 -3.99 -13.01
CA ALA A 332 8.48 -3.83 -11.64
C ALA A 332 7.33 -4.81 -11.33
N PRO A 333 7.11 -5.20 -10.07
CA PRO A 333 5.92 -5.91 -9.65
C PRO A 333 4.62 -5.12 -9.90
N ILE A 334 3.48 -5.81 -9.86
CA ILE A 334 2.16 -5.19 -9.78
C ILE A 334 1.98 -4.59 -8.38
N CYS A 335 1.59 -3.32 -8.28
CA CYS A 335 1.36 -2.66 -7.00
C CYS A 335 0.20 -3.30 -6.22
N GLY A 336 0.23 -3.18 -4.91
CA GLY A 336 -0.73 -3.79 -3.98
C GLY A 336 -2.18 -3.44 -4.30
N TYR A 337 -2.44 -2.22 -4.77
CA TYR A 337 -3.75 -1.78 -5.25
C TYR A 337 -4.30 -2.72 -6.34
N LEU A 338 -3.55 -2.92 -7.44
CA LEU A 338 -4.00 -3.78 -8.53
C LEU A 338 -3.97 -5.28 -8.16
N ARG A 339 -3.07 -5.70 -7.27
CA ARG A 339 -3.07 -7.09 -6.75
C ARG A 339 -4.33 -7.39 -5.94
N GLU A 340 -4.77 -6.46 -5.09
CA GLU A 340 -6.01 -6.58 -4.32
C GLU A 340 -7.21 -6.72 -5.26
N LEU A 341 -7.31 -5.85 -6.27
CA LEU A 341 -8.39 -5.88 -7.26
C LEU A 341 -8.38 -7.14 -8.14
N ALA A 342 -7.19 -7.69 -8.43
CA ALA A 342 -7.09 -8.97 -9.12
C ALA A 342 -7.45 -10.19 -8.25
N GLY A 343 -7.73 -10.01 -6.95
CA GLY A 343 -7.92 -11.10 -6.00
C GLY A 343 -6.64 -11.90 -5.73
N TRP A 344 -5.47 -11.28 -5.96
CA TRP A 344 -4.17 -11.92 -5.73
C TRP A 344 -3.71 -11.84 -4.27
N VAL A 345 -4.37 -11.02 -3.46
CA VAL A 345 -4.10 -10.88 -2.02
C VAL A 345 -4.99 -11.85 -1.22
N ASP A 346 -4.38 -12.67 -0.37
CA ASP A 346 -5.05 -13.56 0.59
C ASP A 346 -5.08 -12.98 2.02
N HIS A 347 -4.13 -12.09 2.33
CA HIS A 347 -3.93 -11.56 3.68
C HIS A 347 -3.87 -10.03 3.66
N ILE A 348 -4.85 -9.40 4.30
CA ILE A 348 -4.84 -7.96 4.57
C ILE A 348 -4.40 -7.76 6.02
N ILE A 349 -3.26 -7.11 6.21
CA ILE A 349 -2.76 -6.72 7.53
C ILE A 349 -3.33 -5.33 7.82
N ASP A 350 -4.27 -5.29 8.76
CA ASP A 350 -4.96 -4.06 9.16
C ASP A 350 -4.03 -3.15 9.97
N LEU A 351 -3.85 -1.92 9.47
CA LEU A 351 -3.06 -0.87 10.09
C LEU A 351 -3.91 0.13 10.88
N ASN A 352 -5.25 0.01 10.91
CA ASN A 352 -6.11 0.93 11.66
C ASN A 352 -5.88 0.85 13.17
N SER A 353 -5.39 -0.29 13.67
CA SER A 353 -4.99 -0.45 15.06
C SER A 353 -3.54 -0.02 15.29
N ALA A 354 -3.30 0.79 16.32
CA ALA A 354 -1.95 1.16 16.72
C ALA A 354 -1.08 -0.09 17.00
N GLY A 355 0.15 -0.14 16.48
CA GLY A 355 1.02 -1.29 16.68
C GLY A 355 2.33 -1.24 15.92
N GLU A 356 3.17 -2.25 16.17
CA GLU A 356 4.39 -2.54 15.42
C GLU A 356 4.07 -3.48 14.27
N PHE A 357 4.56 -3.15 13.07
CA PHE A 357 4.30 -3.87 11.85
C PHE A 357 5.61 -4.18 11.11
N SER A 358 5.55 -5.22 10.27
CA SER A 358 6.65 -5.66 9.44
C SER A 358 6.18 -5.81 8.00
N ALA A 359 6.78 -5.05 7.08
CA ALA A 359 6.59 -5.22 5.65
C ALA A 359 7.69 -6.14 5.08
N THR A 360 7.31 -7.35 4.71
CA THR A 360 8.20 -8.35 4.09
C THR A 360 8.26 -8.14 2.58
N HIS A 361 9.46 -7.98 2.03
CA HIS A 361 9.65 -7.84 0.59
C HIS A 361 9.29 -9.14 -0.14
N GLY A 362 8.57 -9.03 -1.26
CA GLY A 362 8.23 -10.16 -2.13
C GLY A 362 7.09 -11.05 -1.63
N GLN A 363 6.39 -10.65 -0.56
CA GLN A 363 5.18 -11.31 -0.08
C GLN A 363 3.95 -10.78 -0.84
N TYR A 364 3.78 -11.22 -2.09
CA TYR A 364 2.77 -10.68 -3.01
C TYR A 364 1.33 -11.16 -2.74
N ASP A 365 1.12 -12.09 -1.81
CA ASP A 365 -0.18 -12.52 -1.30
C ASP A 365 -0.68 -11.65 -0.14
N SER A 366 0.14 -10.72 0.35
CA SER A 366 -0.20 -9.83 1.46
C SER A 366 -0.15 -8.35 1.07
N ILE A 367 -0.94 -7.54 1.76
CA ILE A 367 -0.83 -6.07 1.78
C ILE A 367 -1.01 -5.57 3.21
N LEU A 368 -0.33 -4.47 3.57
CA LEU A 368 -0.60 -3.73 4.79
C LEU A 368 -1.51 -2.56 4.41
N LYS A 369 -2.70 -2.49 5.00
CA LYS A 369 -3.76 -1.57 4.57
C LYS A 369 -4.29 -0.77 5.74
N TYR A 370 -4.40 0.54 5.54
CA TYR A 370 -5.08 1.46 6.44
C TYR A 370 -6.33 1.99 5.74
N THR A 371 -7.50 1.72 6.29
CA THR A 371 -8.78 2.20 5.76
C THR A 371 -9.16 3.55 6.38
N THR A 372 -9.70 4.48 5.59
CA THR A 372 -10.20 5.76 6.10
C THR A 372 -11.67 5.63 6.54
N ASP A 373 -12.29 6.73 6.96
CA ASP A 373 -13.73 6.76 7.19
C ASP A 373 -14.55 6.68 5.87
N LYS A 374 -13.90 6.89 4.71
CA LYS A 374 -14.45 6.65 3.37
C LYS A 374 -14.09 5.25 2.89
N ALA A 375 -15.11 4.42 2.63
CA ALA A 375 -14.91 3.03 2.21
C ALA A 375 -14.12 2.85 0.90
N ASN A 376 -14.10 3.88 0.04
CA ASN A 376 -13.39 3.87 -1.25
C ASN A 376 -11.94 4.36 -1.16
N GLU A 377 -11.55 5.05 -0.08
CA GLU A 377 -10.26 5.74 0.09
C GLU A 377 -9.42 5.07 1.19
N TYR A 378 -8.16 4.75 0.91
CA TYR A 378 -7.30 3.99 1.82
C TYR A 378 -5.82 4.12 1.46
N PHE A 379 -4.95 3.71 2.38
CA PHE A 379 -3.51 3.62 2.16
C PHE A 379 -3.05 2.17 2.12
N VAL A 380 -2.12 1.86 1.21
CA VAL A 380 -1.44 0.56 1.12
C VAL A 380 0.06 0.76 1.31
N ILE A 381 0.66 -0.02 2.21
CA ILE A 381 2.08 0.06 2.52
C ILE A 381 2.78 -1.20 1.97
N GLU A 382 3.88 -1.01 1.23
CA GLU A 382 4.66 -2.09 0.63
C GLU A 382 6.16 -1.93 0.91
N ASN A 383 6.87 -3.04 1.15
CA ASN A 383 8.33 -3.04 1.13
C ASN A 383 8.83 -3.18 -0.30
N ARG A 384 9.41 -2.09 -0.83
CA ARG A 384 9.96 -1.96 -2.18
C ARG A 384 11.47 -1.77 -2.14
N SER A 385 12.13 -2.40 -1.18
CA SER A 385 13.60 -2.47 -1.13
C SER A 385 14.14 -3.08 -2.43
N LYS A 386 15.29 -2.61 -2.93
CA LYS A 386 15.89 -3.02 -4.22
C LYS A 386 16.40 -4.48 -4.23
N ILE A 387 15.50 -5.43 -4.09
CA ILE A 387 15.70 -6.87 -4.02
C ILE A 387 14.85 -7.52 -5.13
N ALA A 388 15.29 -8.65 -5.66
CA ALA A 388 14.56 -9.41 -6.70
C ALA A 388 14.05 -8.52 -7.87
N LEU A 389 12.72 -8.49 -8.12
CA LEU A 389 12.09 -7.69 -9.18
C LEU A 389 12.24 -6.18 -8.96
N ASP A 390 12.39 -5.73 -7.71
CA ASP A 390 12.55 -4.32 -7.37
C ASP A 390 14.01 -3.84 -7.43
N ARG A 391 14.98 -4.71 -7.76
CA ARG A 391 16.42 -4.40 -7.82
C ARG A 391 16.78 -3.14 -8.61
N HIS A 392 15.98 -2.82 -9.62
CA HIS A 392 16.23 -1.70 -10.53
C HIS A 392 15.30 -0.50 -10.33
N LEU A 393 14.49 -0.49 -9.27
CA LEU A 393 13.70 0.69 -8.91
C LEU A 393 14.58 1.94 -8.74
N PRO A 394 14.02 3.14 -8.93
CA PRO A 394 14.77 4.38 -8.73
C PRO A 394 15.07 4.65 -7.25
N SER A 395 14.13 4.43 -6.32
CA SER A 395 14.36 4.45 -4.87
C SER A 395 14.27 3.05 -4.21
N SER A 396 14.65 2.93 -2.94
CA SER A 396 14.63 1.70 -2.13
C SER A 396 14.07 2.00 -0.75
N GLY A 397 12.94 1.40 -0.38
CA GLY A 397 12.36 1.64 0.95
C GLY A 397 10.91 1.19 1.06
N LEU A 398 10.21 1.83 1.99
CA LEU A 398 8.79 1.64 2.22
C LEU A 398 7.99 2.53 1.26
N ALA A 399 7.15 1.92 0.43
CA ALA A 399 6.20 2.64 -0.43
C ALA A 399 4.88 2.82 0.31
N ILE A 400 4.32 4.02 0.22
CA ILE A 400 2.98 4.34 0.72
C ILE A 400 2.14 4.74 -0.48
N LEU A 401 1.09 3.96 -0.77
CA LEU A 401 0.18 4.20 -1.87
C LEU A 401 -1.13 4.79 -1.33
N HIS A 402 -1.53 5.97 -1.80
CA HIS A 402 -2.83 6.57 -1.50
C HIS A 402 -3.81 6.17 -2.59
N CYS A 403 -4.81 5.38 -2.23
CA CYS A 403 -5.71 4.71 -3.17
C CYS A 403 -7.13 5.23 -2.99
N ASP A 404 -7.83 5.45 -4.11
CA ASP A 404 -9.27 5.70 -4.13
C ASP A 404 -9.92 4.96 -5.30
N THR A 405 -10.84 4.05 -5.01
CA THR A 405 -11.55 3.29 -6.07
C THR A 405 -12.48 4.13 -6.94
N LEU A 406 -12.76 5.38 -6.57
CA LEU A 406 -13.52 6.37 -7.34
C LEU A 406 -12.62 7.39 -8.06
N GLY A 407 -11.31 7.32 -7.90
CA GLY A 407 -10.35 8.19 -8.56
C GLY A 407 -10.09 7.83 -10.04
N SER A 408 -9.24 8.64 -10.69
CA SER A 408 -8.73 8.38 -12.04
C SER A 408 -7.28 8.79 -12.12
N ASN A 409 -6.45 8.04 -12.86
CA ASN A 409 -5.04 8.44 -13.03
C ASN A 409 -4.85 9.71 -13.87
N GLU A 410 -5.92 10.27 -14.43
CA GLU A 410 -5.92 11.48 -15.24
C GLU A 410 -6.36 12.71 -14.43
N TRP A 411 -6.48 12.53 -13.10
CA TRP A 411 -6.86 13.59 -12.18
C TRP A 411 -5.69 13.88 -11.22
N GLN A 412 -4.63 14.44 -11.79
CA GLN A 412 -3.39 14.78 -11.10
C GLN A 412 -3.49 15.96 -10.14
N GLU A 413 -4.63 16.65 -10.11
CA GLU A 413 -4.87 17.78 -9.22
C GLU A 413 -4.80 17.36 -7.75
N GLY A 414 -5.08 16.09 -7.44
CA GLY A 414 -5.00 15.56 -6.08
C GLY A 414 -6.02 16.22 -5.14
N THR A 415 -7.20 16.54 -5.66
CA THR A 415 -8.28 17.20 -4.93
C THR A 415 -9.43 16.25 -4.64
N ARG A 416 -10.33 16.66 -3.72
CA ARG A 416 -11.55 15.91 -3.38
C ARG A 416 -12.32 15.36 -4.59
N ASN A 417 -12.45 16.16 -5.65
CA ASN A 417 -13.29 15.81 -6.80
C ASN A 417 -12.48 15.23 -7.97
N GLU A 418 -11.19 15.54 -8.04
CA GLU A 418 -10.28 15.18 -9.12
C GLU A 418 -8.97 14.70 -8.47
N HIS A 419 -8.84 13.39 -8.27
CA HIS A 419 -7.68 12.72 -7.67
C HIS A 419 -7.36 11.35 -8.30
N TYR A 420 -6.15 10.86 -8.04
CA TYR A 420 -5.67 9.55 -8.48
C TYR A 420 -6.45 8.38 -7.89
N GLN A 421 -6.63 7.35 -8.71
CA GLN A 421 -7.09 6.06 -8.18
C GLN A 421 -6.03 5.34 -7.34
N CYS A 422 -4.75 5.58 -7.63
CA CYS A 422 -3.63 5.13 -6.82
C CYS A 422 -2.40 6.02 -7.12
N ALA A 423 -1.96 6.78 -6.12
CA ALA A 423 -0.76 7.60 -6.18
C ALA A 423 0.31 7.05 -5.23
N LEU A 424 1.58 7.20 -5.61
CA LEU A 424 2.68 7.00 -4.67
C LEU A 424 2.86 8.28 -3.86
N VAL A 425 2.78 8.19 -2.54
CA VAL A 425 3.16 9.30 -1.67
C VAL A 425 4.69 9.42 -1.69
N GLN A 426 5.21 10.35 -2.48
CA GLN A 426 6.66 10.59 -2.63
C GLN A 426 7.24 11.14 -1.34
N ALA A 427 8.19 10.43 -0.73
CA ALA A 427 8.76 10.74 0.58
C ALA A 427 9.43 12.12 0.68
N ASP A 428 9.88 12.70 -0.44
CA ASP A 428 10.43 14.05 -0.51
C ASP A 428 9.39 15.17 -0.66
N GLY A 429 8.12 14.82 -0.93
CA GLY A 429 7.03 15.76 -1.15
C GLY A 429 7.16 16.61 -2.42
N HIS A 430 8.04 16.25 -3.37
CA HIS A 430 8.28 17.07 -4.57
C HIS A 430 7.18 16.99 -5.63
N LEU A 431 6.35 15.94 -5.57
CA LEU A 431 5.29 15.64 -6.55
C LEU A 431 5.82 15.57 -7.98
N ASP A 432 6.99 14.96 -8.16
CA ASP A 432 7.66 14.87 -9.45
C ASP A 432 6.92 13.97 -10.44
N LEU A 433 6.20 12.95 -9.93
CA LEU A 433 5.39 12.06 -10.74
C LEU A 433 4.15 12.80 -11.26
N GLU A 434 3.42 13.48 -10.39
CA GLU A 434 2.22 14.24 -10.68
C GLU A 434 2.53 15.39 -11.65
N ASN A 435 3.64 16.10 -11.42
CA ASN A 435 4.10 17.20 -12.26
C ASN A 435 4.91 16.76 -13.48
N ASN A 436 5.03 15.45 -13.73
CA ASN A 436 5.70 14.88 -14.91
C ASN A 436 7.13 15.38 -15.12
N ARG A 437 7.85 15.56 -14.01
CA ARG A 437 9.24 15.99 -14.00
C ARG A 437 10.17 14.81 -14.23
N ASN A 438 9.88 13.67 -13.59
CA ASN A 438 10.61 12.42 -13.75
C ASN A 438 9.70 11.21 -13.46
N ALA A 439 10.14 9.99 -13.78
CA ALA A 439 9.34 8.75 -13.61
C ALA A 439 9.66 7.99 -12.30
N GLY A 440 10.19 8.70 -11.32
CA GLY A 440 10.74 8.25 -10.05
C GLY A 440 12.25 8.49 -9.95
N ASP A 441 12.71 8.85 -8.76
CA ASP A 441 14.10 9.11 -8.39
C ASP A 441 14.48 8.40 -7.07
N ASP A 442 15.64 8.70 -6.49
CA ASP A 442 16.14 8.02 -5.29
C ASP A 442 15.49 8.51 -3.98
N THR A 443 14.68 9.57 -4.02
CA THR A 443 14.07 10.20 -2.83
C THR A 443 12.57 9.94 -2.67
N ASP A 444 11.94 9.16 -3.56
CA ASP A 444 10.50 8.90 -3.48
C ASP A 444 10.05 7.91 -2.38
N LEU A 445 10.89 6.95 -1.96
CA LEU A 445 10.49 5.92 -0.97
C LEU A 445 11.04 6.25 0.42
N PHE A 446 10.25 5.94 1.45
CA PHE A 446 10.62 6.21 2.83
C PHE A 446 11.72 5.25 3.29
N THR A 447 12.81 5.80 3.81
CA THR A 447 13.96 5.07 4.34
C THR A 447 13.98 5.10 5.87
N ALA A 448 15.07 4.65 6.49
CA ALA A 448 15.19 4.65 7.94
C ALA A 448 14.99 6.05 8.53
N GLN A 449 14.05 6.16 9.47
CA GLN A 449 13.74 7.40 10.16
C GLN A 449 13.10 7.08 11.52
N SER A 450 13.66 7.64 12.58
CA SER A 450 13.07 7.58 13.93
C SER A 450 12.02 8.68 14.11
N GLY A 451 11.00 8.39 14.92
CA GLY A 451 9.87 9.29 15.13
C GLY A 451 8.89 9.29 13.95
N ILE A 452 8.13 10.38 13.79
CA ILE A 452 7.07 10.50 12.78
C ILE A 452 7.69 10.53 11.38
N VAL A 453 7.25 9.61 10.54
CA VAL A 453 7.63 9.50 9.12
C VAL A 453 6.54 10.13 8.24
N ILE A 454 5.28 9.86 8.56
CA ILE A 454 4.13 10.50 7.91
C ILE A 454 3.00 10.69 8.90
N SER A 455 2.31 11.82 8.81
CA SER A 455 1.04 12.14 9.47
C SER A 455 0.26 13.17 8.64
N ASP A 456 -0.88 13.63 9.13
CA ASP A 456 -1.63 14.73 8.53
C ASP A 456 -0.89 16.08 8.60
N GLU A 457 0.12 16.20 9.48
CA GLU A 457 0.90 17.41 9.70
C GLU A 457 2.26 17.41 8.96
N THR A 458 2.67 16.29 8.34
CA THR A 458 3.94 16.18 7.59
C THR A 458 3.83 16.63 6.13
N VAL A 459 4.98 16.78 5.46
CA VAL A 459 5.08 16.94 4.00
C VAL A 459 6.06 15.90 3.47
N PRO A 460 5.62 14.91 2.66
CA PRO A 460 4.24 14.65 2.27
C PRO A 460 3.34 14.28 3.47
N SER A 461 2.02 14.40 3.31
CA SER A 461 1.05 14.12 4.39
C SER A 461 0.26 12.84 4.12
N SER A 462 -0.35 12.27 5.16
CA SER A 462 -1.34 11.20 5.06
C SER A 462 -2.79 11.73 5.02
N ARG A 463 -3.02 13.00 4.65
CA ARG A 463 -4.37 13.55 4.50
C ARG A 463 -5.14 12.84 3.40
N GLU A 464 -6.46 12.79 3.57
CA GLU A 464 -7.37 12.34 2.54
C GLU A 464 -7.48 13.36 1.40
N TRP A 465 -8.04 12.96 0.25
CA TRP A 465 -8.15 13.82 -0.93
C TRP A 465 -8.97 15.10 -0.69
N ASP A 466 -9.86 15.11 0.31
CA ASP A 466 -10.59 16.31 0.76
C ASP A 466 -9.90 17.09 1.90
N ASP A 467 -8.60 16.84 2.10
CA ASP A 467 -7.72 17.51 3.05
C ASP A 467 -8.03 17.20 4.53
N THR A 468 -8.93 16.26 4.79
CA THR A 468 -9.21 15.77 6.14
C THR A 468 -8.08 14.90 6.66
N ASP A 469 -7.95 14.87 7.99
CA ASP A 469 -7.03 13.97 8.67
C ASP A 469 -7.54 12.53 8.53
N SER A 470 -6.77 11.68 7.86
CA SER A 470 -7.09 10.26 7.73
C SER A 470 -6.93 9.49 9.04
N GLY A 471 -6.15 10.02 9.99
CA GLY A 471 -5.72 9.36 11.22
C GLY A 471 -4.52 8.42 11.04
N LEU A 472 -4.00 8.22 9.82
CA LEU A 472 -2.83 7.38 9.58
C LEU A 472 -1.56 8.11 10.05
N GLN A 473 -0.81 7.49 10.96
CA GLN A 473 0.57 7.86 11.25
C GLN A 473 1.49 6.66 11.07
N LEU A 474 2.65 6.86 10.44
CA LEU A 474 3.75 5.89 10.46
C LEU A 474 4.95 6.46 11.21
N ARG A 475 5.61 5.61 12.00
CA ARG A 475 6.78 5.98 12.81
C ARG A 475 7.87 4.92 12.75
N ASP A 476 9.08 5.33 13.11
CA ASP A 476 10.20 4.44 13.44
C ASP A 476 10.49 3.40 12.34
N VAL A 477 10.53 3.87 11.09
CA VAL A 477 10.80 3.04 9.92
C VAL A 477 12.27 2.59 9.95
N SER A 478 12.51 1.29 9.78
CA SER A 478 13.85 0.71 9.72
C SER A 478 14.52 0.85 8.35
N GLU A 479 15.81 0.50 8.27
CA GLU A 479 16.55 0.46 7.01
C GLU A 479 15.91 -0.44 5.94
N PRO A 480 15.97 -0.05 4.65
CA PRO A 480 15.51 -0.90 3.54
C PRO A 480 16.24 -2.26 3.53
N ALA A 481 15.47 -3.33 3.74
CA ALA A 481 15.95 -4.71 3.78
C ALA A 481 14.84 -5.69 3.36
N SER A 482 15.10 -6.99 3.47
CA SER A 482 14.06 -8.02 3.20
C SER A 482 12.84 -7.89 4.10
N VAL A 483 12.98 -7.26 5.27
CA VAL A 483 11.90 -6.87 6.17
C VAL A 483 12.16 -5.43 6.60
N ILE A 484 11.16 -4.57 6.46
CA ILE A 484 11.15 -3.21 7.04
C ILE A 484 10.17 -3.24 8.21
N THR A 485 10.60 -2.80 9.38
CA THR A 485 9.73 -2.62 10.56
C THR A 485 9.34 -1.17 10.72
N PHE A 486 8.15 -0.92 11.24
CA PHE A 486 7.62 0.42 11.52
C PHE A 486 6.44 0.33 12.50
N SER A 487 6.16 1.41 13.20
CA SER A 487 4.92 1.55 13.98
C SER A 487 3.85 2.24 13.11
N ALA A 488 2.60 1.82 13.22
CA ALA A 488 1.49 2.42 12.48
C ALA A 488 0.21 2.49 13.30
N GLY A 489 -0.75 3.28 12.80
CA GLY A 489 -2.14 3.32 13.25
C GLY A 489 -2.56 4.67 13.79
N ILE A 490 -3.81 4.74 14.29
CA ILE A 490 -4.36 5.96 14.90
C ILE A 490 -3.65 6.15 16.24
N SER A 491 -2.52 6.87 16.25
CA SER A 491 -2.15 7.60 17.46
C SER A 491 -3.21 8.68 17.61
N ALA A 492 -4.25 8.40 18.40
CA ALA A 492 -5.20 9.43 18.72
C ALA A 492 -4.40 10.59 19.31
N LYS A 493 -4.64 11.78 18.74
CA LYS A 493 -3.90 13.00 19.02
C LYS A 493 -3.68 13.11 20.52
N PRO A 494 -2.45 13.41 21.00
CA PRO A 494 -2.21 13.59 22.42
C PRO A 494 -3.28 14.53 22.96
N SER A 495 -4.07 14.01 23.90
CA SER A 495 -5.16 14.80 24.45
C SER A 495 -4.59 15.66 25.56
N HIS A 496 -4.77 16.97 25.42
CA HIS A 496 -4.38 17.92 26.44
C HIS A 496 -5.58 18.21 27.33
N PHE A 497 -5.37 18.18 28.64
CA PHE A 497 -6.38 18.67 29.57
C PHE A 497 -5.73 19.36 30.75
N THR A 498 -6.54 20.19 31.40
CA THR A 498 -6.11 21.02 32.52
C THR A 498 -7.01 20.76 33.70
N VAL A 499 -6.42 20.47 34.86
CA VAL A 499 -7.13 20.37 36.15
C VAL A 499 -6.50 21.32 37.15
N SER A 500 -7.31 22.07 37.88
CA SER A 500 -6.82 23.07 38.82
C SER A 500 -7.61 23.12 40.12
N SER A 501 -6.95 23.58 41.18
CA SER A 501 -7.51 23.72 42.52
C SER A 501 -7.11 25.06 43.11
N SER A 502 -8.03 25.71 43.82
CA SER A 502 -7.79 26.97 44.54
C SER A 502 -8.07 26.78 46.04
N PRO A 503 -7.25 25.99 46.74
CA PRO A 503 -7.64 25.45 48.04
C PRO A 503 -7.53 26.49 49.17
N ASN A 504 -6.76 27.57 48.96
CA ASN A 504 -6.59 28.68 49.89
C ASN A 504 -6.20 28.21 51.32
N LEU A 505 -5.28 27.25 51.39
CA LEU A 505 -4.89 26.59 52.63
C LEU A 505 -3.75 27.32 53.32
N VAL A 506 -3.78 27.37 54.65
CA VAL A 506 -2.67 27.92 55.45
C VAL A 506 -1.54 26.89 55.49
N ILE A 507 -0.32 27.35 55.23
CA ILE A 507 0.89 26.57 55.38
C ILE A 507 1.33 26.70 56.84
N PRO A 508 1.36 25.60 57.62
CA PRO A 508 1.78 25.65 59.02
C PRO A 508 3.29 25.92 59.15
N ASP A 509 3.65 26.87 60.02
CA ASP A 509 5.03 27.27 60.33
C ASP A 509 5.83 26.11 60.93
N ASN A 510 7.03 25.86 60.40
CA ASN A 510 7.97 24.83 60.85
C ASN A 510 7.37 23.43 61.05
N ASP A 511 6.38 23.05 60.23
CA ASP A 511 5.76 21.73 60.28
C ASP A 511 6.15 20.87 59.08
N SER A 512 6.97 19.86 59.35
CA SER A 512 7.37 18.85 58.37
C SER A 512 6.20 18.06 57.75
N ALA A 513 5.01 18.04 58.35
CA ALA A 513 3.83 17.48 57.70
C ALA A 513 3.27 18.43 56.62
N GLY A 514 3.45 19.74 56.79
CA GLY A 514 3.01 20.76 55.86
C GLY A 514 1.50 20.76 55.62
N VAL A 515 1.10 21.11 54.41
CA VAL A 515 -0.27 21.11 53.95
C VAL A 515 -0.41 20.41 52.60
N ALA A 516 -1.48 19.63 52.45
CA ALA A 516 -1.77 18.87 51.22
C ALA A 516 -3.06 19.37 50.54
N SER A 517 -3.03 19.41 49.21
CA SER A 517 -4.20 19.65 48.35
C SER A 517 -4.32 18.55 47.31
N HIS A 518 -5.55 18.15 47.00
CA HIS A 518 -5.85 17.00 46.14
C HIS A 518 -6.59 17.42 44.87
N LEU A 519 -6.30 16.76 43.75
CA LEU A 519 -7.01 16.88 42.47
C LEU A 519 -7.35 15.50 41.92
N SER A 520 -8.61 15.29 41.52
CA SER A 520 -9.04 14.05 40.87
C SER A 520 -9.06 14.23 39.36
N VAL A 521 -8.34 13.37 38.66
CA VAL A 521 -8.35 13.25 37.20
C VAL A 521 -9.20 12.05 36.81
N ASN A 522 -10.26 12.29 36.04
CA ASN A 522 -11.19 11.26 35.57
C ASN A 522 -10.92 10.83 34.11
N SER A 523 -9.86 11.37 33.50
CA SER A 523 -9.41 11.00 32.16
C SER A 523 -8.39 9.87 32.27
N ALA A 524 -8.44 8.92 31.33
CA ALA A 524 -7.46 7.84 31.22
C ALA A 524 -6.48 8.12 30.07
N GLY A 525 -5.22 7.71 30.24
CA GLY A 525 -4.16 7.93 29.26
C GLY A 525 -2.77 7.86 29.89
N GLU A 526 -1.77 7.54 29.08
CA GLU A 526 -0.37 7.53 29.49
C GLU A 526 0.21 8.95 29.39
N ILE A 527 0.82 9.45 30.46
CA ILE A 527 1.37 10.81 30.51
C ILE A 527 2.54 10.92 29.54
N GLN A 528 2.40 11.78 28.54
CA GLN A 528 3.46 12.13 27.59
C GLN A 528 4.23 13.36 28.08
N ALA A 529 3.51 14.36 28.59
CA ALA A 529 4.10 15.54 29.20
C ALA A 529 3.19 16.10 30.30
N ILE A 530 3.79 16.77 31.28
CA ILE A 530 3.08 17.41 32.38
C ILE A 530 3.73 18.74 32.73
N SER A 531 2.90 19.76 32.93
CA SER A 531 3.28 21.03 33.53
C SER A 531 2.49 21.28 34.81
N VAL A 532 3.16 21.81 35.83
CA VAL A 532 2.58 22.13 37.13
C VAL A 532 2.75 23.62 37.39
N SER A 533 1.65 24.34 37.59
CA SER A 533 1.68 25.75 37.97
C SER A 533 1.23 25.90 39.41
N VAL A 534 1.92 26.71 40.22
CA VAL A 534 1.58 26.93 41.64
C VAL A 534 1.59 28.42 41.97
N GLN A 535 0.66 28.84 42.84
CA GLN A 535 0.65 30.15 43.48
C GLN A 535 0.63 29.98 44.99
N ILE A 536 1.75 30.29 45.64
CA ILE A 536 1.90 30.30 47.09
C ILE A 536 2.30 31.70 47.51
N ILE A 537 1.61 32.26 48.50
CA ILE A 537 2.09 33.45 49.19
C ILE A 537 2.90 33.05 50.42
N HIS A 538 4.11 33.57 50.58
CA HIS A 538 5.01 33.30 51.70
C HIS A 538 6.10 34.38 51.80
N SER A 539 6.44 34.83 53.00
CA SER A 539 7.47 35.86 53.22
C SER A 539 8.90 35.38 53.00
N TRP A 540 9.13 34.05 53.05
CA TRP A 540 10.44 33.42 52.85
C TRP A 540 10.31 32.12 52.07
N ILE A 541 10.47 32.16 50.75
CA ILE A 541 10.30 30.95 49.91
C ILE A 541 11.43 29.93 50.07
N SER A 542 12.59 30.34 50.59
CA SER A 542 13.72 29.45 50.93
C SER A 542 13.39 28.45 52.04
N ASP A 543 12.28 28.65 52.74
CA ASP A 543 11.85 27.75 53.81
C ASP A 543 10.97 26.61 53.29
N LEU A 544 10.42 26.80 52.10
CA LEU A 544 9.41 25.94 51.53
C LEU A 544 10.00 24.72 50.83
N LYS A 545 9.29 23.61 50.93
CA LYS A 545 9.45 22.43 50.08
C LYS A 545 8.11 22.09 49.43
N VAL A 546 8.08 22.01 48.11
CA VAL A 546 6.87 21.72 47.32
C VAL A 546 7.09 20.42 46.54
N SER A 547 6.19 19.45 46.70
CA SER A 547 6.25 18.18 46.01
C SER A 547 4.90 17.75 45.45
N LEU A 548 4.90 17.14 44.27
CA LEU A 548 3.74 16.54 43.64
C LEU A 548 3.82 15.01 43.71
N ARG A 549 2.71 14.34 44.03
CA ARG A 549 2.59 12.88 44.02
C ARG A 549 1.48 12.42 43.06
N SER A 550 1.79 11.42 42.22
CA SER A 550 0.85 10.83 41.26
C SER A 550 -0.04 9.74 41.88
N PRO A 551 -1.14 9.33 41.21
CA PRO A 551 -2.01 8.26 41.66
C PRO A 551 -1.29 6.90 41.80
N SER A 552 -0.28 6.65 40.97
CA SER A 552 0.56 5.44 41.03
C SER A 552 1.49 5.42 42.26
N GLY A 553 1.75 6.59 42.84
CA GLY A 553 2.54 6.79 44.04
C GLY A 553 3.93 7.39 43.82
N SER A 554 4.34 7.63 42.57
CA SER A 554 5.57 8.37 42.23
C SER A 554 5.51 9.80 42.74
N SER A 555 6.65 10.44 42.98
CA SER A 555 6.72 11.80 43.51
C SER A 555 7.84 12.63 42.88
N ALA A 556 7.55 13.89 42.61
CA ALA A 556 8.48 14.89 42.08
C ALA A 556 8.60 16.07 43.05
N ILE A 557 9.80 16.62 43.20
CA ILE A 557 10.05 17.81 44.02
C ILE A 557 10.15 19.01 43.08
N LEU A 558 9.23 19.96 43.22
CA LEU A 558 9.11 21.14 42.36
C LEU A 558 9.98 22.29 42.89
N HIS A 559 10.04 22.43 44.21
CA HIS A 559 10.81 23.46 44.92
C HIS A 559 11.39 22.84 46.19
N ASP A 560 12.70 22.96 46.42
CA ASP A 560 13.37 22.43 47.61
C ASP A 560 14.23 23.48 48.29
N ARG A 561 13.57 24.41 48.99
CA ARG A 561 14.24 25.42 49.81
C ARG A 561 15.22 26.28 49.00
N THR A 562 14.90 26.48 47.72
CA THR A 562 15.69 27.28 46.79
C THR A 562 15.15 28.72 46.73
N GLY A 563 15.95 29.65 46.19
CA GLY A 563 15.68 31.10 46.22
C GLY A 563 16.44 31.84 47.32
N ASN A 564 16.58 33.17 47.15
CA ASN A 564 17.05 34.08 48.21
C ASN A 564 15.83 34.54 49.06
N ASP A 565 16.00 35.54 49.94
CA ASP A 565 14.99 36.21 50.79
C ASP A 565 13.82 36.86 49.99
N GLY A 566 13.18 36.12 49.09
CA GLY A 566 12.11 36.54 48.20
C GLY A 566 10.73 36.16 48.73
N ASP A 567 9.77 37.00 48.39
CA ASP A 567 8.35 36.81 48.67
C ASP A 567 7.68 35.98 47.55
N ASP A 568 6.85 35.02 47.94
CA ASP A 568 5.90 34.26 47.12
C ASP A 568 6.48 33.35 46.00
N ILE A 569 5.76 32.27 45.69
CA ILE A 569 6.06 31.37 44.56
C ILE A 569 4.93 31.50 43.53
N PHE A 570 5.27 32.01 42.35
CA PHE A 570 4.39 32.08 41.18
C PHE A 570 5.10 31.44 39.98
N GLU A 571 5.23 30.12 40.03
CA GLU A 571 6.07 29.37 39.10
C GLU A 571 5.31 28.28 38.37
N THR A 572 5.82 27.93 37.19
CA THR A 572 5.37 26.80 36.38
C THR A 572 6.58 25.93 36.06
N TRP A 573 6.47 24.63 36.34
CA TRP A 573 7.48 23.62 36.00
C TRP A 573 6.94 22.73 34.88
N ASN A 574 7.77 22.36 33.90
CA ASN A 574 7.38 21.54 32.74
C ASN A 574 8.34 20.36 32.55
N SER A 575 7.82 19.19 32.20
CA SER A 575 8.60 18.00 31.87
C SER A 575 9.36 18.07 30.53
N LEU A 576 9.09 19.06 29.66
CA LEU A 576 9.61 19.14 28.28
C LEU A 576 10.84 20.06 28.07
N GLU A 577 11.35 20.76 29.10
CA GLU A 577 12.47 21.71 28.92
C GLU A 577 13.86 21.07 28.74
N LEU A 578 13.97 19.74 28.60
CA LEU A 578 15.25 19.03 28.46
C LEU A 578 15.87 19.05 27.04
N ASP A 579 15.13 19.44 25.99
CA ASP A 579 15.61 19.36 24.60
C ASP A 579 15.77 20.72 23.88
N SER A 580 15.60 21.85 24.58
CA SER A 580 15.62 23.16 23.90
C SER A 580 16.22 24.31 24.72
N SER A 581 17.35 24.08 25.39
CA SER A 581 18.45 25.05 25.54
C SER A 581 19.49 24.53 26.53
N PRO A 582 20.79 24.40 26.15
CA PRO A 582 21.84 23.95 27.07
C PRO A 582 22.14 24.94 28.22
N GLU A 583 21.53 26.12 28.26
CA GLU A 583 21.67 27.09 29.37
C GLU A 583 20.66 26.87 30.53
N LEU A 584 19.59 26.09 30.34
CA LEU A 584 18.58 25.80 31.38
C LEU A 584 18.79 24.45 32.10
N ALA A 585 19.70 23.61 31.60
CA ALA A 585 19.99 22.27 32.13
C ALA A 585 20.71 22.23 33.50
N SER A 586 20.81 23.36 34.22
CA SER A 586 21.54 23.47 35.49
C SER A 586 20.68 23.54 36.75
N SER A 587 19.35 23.39 36.67
CA SER A 587 18.51 23.15 37.86
C SER A 587 18.12 21.67 37.96
N PRO A 588 18.61 20.90 38.96
CA PRO A 588 18.23 19.50 39.18
C PRO A 588 16.75 19.31 39.55
N GLU A 589 16.03 20.38 39.87
CA GLU A 589 14.60 20.38 40.19
C GLU A 589 13.70 20.27 38.94
N LEU A 590 14.15 20.81 37.79
CA LEU A 590 13.42 20.77 36.50
C LEU A 590 13.38 19.37 35.86
N ALA A 591 14.28 18.46 36.26
CA ALA A 591 14.30 17.06 35.79
C ALA A 591 13.35 16.13 36.56
N SER A 592 12.66 16.61 37.60
CA SER A 592 11.89 15.77 38.52
C SER A 592 10.53 15.31 37.98
N LEU A 593 9.89 16.07 37.08
CA LEU A 593 8.57 15.75 36.52
C LEU A 593 8.61 14.61 35.49
N ALA A 594 9.77 14.30 34.92
CA ALA A 594 9.94 13.19 33.99
C ALA A 594 9.63 11.82 34.63
N VAL A 595 9.64 11.72 35.96
CA VAL A 595 9.27 10.50 36.69
C VAL A 595 7.85 10.03 36.39
N PHE A 596 6.96 10.93 35.94
CA PHE A 596 5.58 10.62 35.63
C PHE A 596 5.37 10.13 34.18
N HIS A 597 6.39 10.20 33.32
CA HIS A 597 6.26 9.78 31.92
C HIS A 597 5.85 8.31 31.80
N GLY A 598 4.80 8.03 31.01
CA GLY A 598 4.25 6.69 30.80
C GLY A 598 3.34 6.18 31.93
N GLU A 599 3.15 6.92 33.03
CA GLU A 599 2.16 6.55 34.05
C GLU A 599 0.74 6.80 33.55
N ASN A 600 -0.23 6.00 34.03
CA ASN A 600 -1.64 6.32 33.81
C ASN A 600 -2.02 7.56 34.62
N VAL A 601 -2.65 8.53 33.96
CA VAL A 601 -3.00 9.82 34.56
C VAL A 601 -4.20 9.77 35.51
N GLU A 602 -5.06 8.76 35.36
CA GLU A 602 -6.32 8.61 36.08
C GLU A 602 -6.12 8.42 37.59
N GLY A 603 -6.85 9.19 38.39
CA GLY A 603 -6.86 9.07 39.85
C GLY A 603 -6.55 10.37 40.59
N GLU A 604 -6.17 10.24 41.85
CA GLU A 604 -5.94 11.38 42.75
C GLU A 604 -4.46 11.81 42.75
N TRP A 605 -4.24 13.08 42.42
CA TRP A 605 -2.96 13.78 42.51
C TRP A 605 -2.89 14.60 43.80
N THR A 606 -1.74 14.61 44.47
CA THR A 606 -1.54 15.34 45.72
C THR A 606 -0.39 16.33 45.60
N LEU A 607 -0.65 17.62 45.79
CA LEU A 607 0.38 18.65 45.99
C LEU A 607 0.59 18.86 47.49
N ASN A 608 1.85 18.76 47.94
CA ASN A 608 2.25 18.95 49.33
C ASN A 608 3.22 20.14 49.46
N VAL A 609 2.95 21.04 50.41
CA VAL A 609 3.75 22.23 50.69
C VAL A 609 4.15 22.24 52.16
N GLN A 610 5.45 22.24 52.45
CA GLN A 610 5.99 22.24 53.81
C GLN A 610 6.79 23.52 54.05
N ASP A 611 6.58 24.14 55.20
CA ASP A 611 7.52 25.12 55.75
C ASP A 611 8.47 24.39 56.72
N ASN A 612 9.76 24.51 56.49
CA ASN A 612 10.81 23.85 57.26
C ASN A 612 11.74 24.85 57.98
N ALA A 613 11.33 26.11 58.13
CA ALA A 613 11.92 27.06 59.06
C ALA A 613 10.82 27.64 59.95
N SER A 614 11.20 28.50 60.88
CA SER A 614 10.29 29.05 61.91
C SER A 614 10.16 30.56 61.76
N ALA A 615 8.99 31.09 62.10
CA ALA A 615 8.59 32.51 62.18
C ALA A 615 7.75 33.04 61.01
N ASP A 616 7.57 32.26 59.95
CA ASP A 616 6.88 32.68 58.74
C ASP A 616 5.65 31.79 58.51
N VAL A 617 4.60 32.37 57.92
CA VAL A 617 3.41 31.62 57.52
C VAL A 617 2.99 32.08 56.14
N GLY A 618 2.53 31.14 55.35
CA GLY A 618 2.01 31.44 54.02
C GLY A 618 0.73 30.70 53.71
N ARG A 619 0.31 30.80 52.45
CA ARG A 619 -0.90 30.15 51.96
C ARG A 619 -0.70 29.60 50.56
N LEU A 620 -1.13 28.35 50.36
CA LEU A 620 -1.32 27.78 49.03
C LEU A 620 -2.62 28.32 48.45
N LEU A 621 -2.53 29.21 47.47
CA LEU A 621 -3.70 29.86 46.85
C LEU A 621 -4.24 29.05 45.69
N PHE A 622 -3.35 28.56 44.81
CA PHE A 622 -3.72 27.90 43.56
C PHE A 622 -2.67 26.88 43.13
N TRP A 623 -3.12 25.80 42.49
CA TRP A 623 -2.26 24.97 41.66
C TRP A 623 -3.03 24.32 40.51
N GLU A 624 -2.31 23.99 39.45
CA GLU A 624 -2.85 23.43 38.22
C GLU A 624 -1.89 22.40 37.63
N LEU A 625 -2.46 21.34 37.05
CA LEU A 625 -1.79 20.40 36.18
C LEU A 625 -2.29 20.61 34.75
N ASN A 626 -1.37 20.84 33.83
CA ASN A 626 -1.62 20.76 32.40
C ASN A 626 -0.92 19.51 31.87
N ILE A 627 -1.71 18.54 31.38
CA ILE A 627 -1.21 17.20 31.07
C ILE A 627 -1.52 16.88 29.62
N GLU A 628 -0.50 16.44 28.90
CA GLU A 628 -0.59 15.79 27.60
C GLU A 628 -0.57 14.28 27.82
N VAL A 629 -1.60 13.58 27.36
CA VAL A 629 -1.65 12.12 27.44
C VAL A 629 -1.82 11.47 26.08
N ASN A 630 -1.13 10.35 25.90
CA ASN A 630 -1.45 9.41 24.85
C ASN A 630 -2.68 8.61 25.29
N PRO A 631 -3.78 8.62 24.51
CA PRO A 631 -4.93 7.80 24.82
C PRO A 631 -4.55 6.31 24.77
N VAL A 632 -4.89 5.57 25.83
CA VAL A 632 -4.64 4.13 25.86
C VAL A 632 -5.56 3.47 24.84
N SER A 633 -4.99 2.94 23.76
CA SER A 633 -5.75 2.25 22.71
C SER A 633 -6.34 0.97 23.29
N VAL A 634 -7.65 0.91 23.49
CA VAL A 634 -8.33 -0.34 23.79
C VAL A 634 -8.27 -1.20 22.53
N ARG A 635 -7.56 -2.33 22.59
CA ARG A 635 -7.42 -3.24 21.44
C ARG A 635 -8.36 -4.43 21.63
N GLU A 636 -9.00 -4.88 20.56
CA GLU A 636 -9.82 -6.09 20.58
C GLU A 636 -9.10 -7.24 19.88
N ILE A 637 -9.19 -8.44 20.46
CA ILE A 637 -8.87 -9.70 19.78
C ILE A 637 -10.04 -10.66 19.91
N GLU A 638 -10.27 -11.44 18.87
CA GLU A 638 -11.16 -12.59 18.90
C GLU A 638 -10.33 -13.84 18.62
N ILE A 639 -10.45 -14.82 19.52
CA ILE A 639 -9.72 -16.08 19.47
C ILE A 639 -10.70 -17.23 19.63
N GLU A 640 -10.56 -18.28 18.82
CA GLU A 640 -11.50 -19.39 18.80
C GLU A 640 -10.82 -20.75 18.61
N SER A 641 -11.55 -21.82 18.93
CA SER A 641 -11.16 -23.21 18.73
C SER A 641 -12.39 -24.04 18.37
N THR A 642 -12.23 -24.91 17.37
CA THR A 642 -13.26 -25.88 16.94
C THR A 642 -12.79 -27.32 17.17
N PRO A 643 -12.62 -27.76 18.44
CA PRO A 643 -11.83 -28.94 18.74
C PRO A 643 -12.59 -30.26 18.50
N ASN A 644 -13.91 -30.22 18.37
CA ASN A 644 -14.78 -31.40 18.18
C ASN A 644 -14.47 -32.53 19.20
N LEU A 645 -14.38 -32.17 20.48
CA LEU A 645 -14.03 -33.10 21.55
C LEU A 645 -15.25 -33.74 22.18
N VAL A 646 -15.25 -35.06 22.29
CA VAL A 646 -16.29 -35.82 22.99
C VAL A 646 -16.22 -35.57 24.48
N ILE A 647 -17.33 -35.16 25.08
CA ILE A 647 -17.52 -35.01 26.51
C ILE A 647 -17.95 -36.38 27.07
N PRO A 648 -17.13 -37.03 27.90
CA PRO A 648 -17.44 -38.34 28.47
C PRO A 648 -18.48 -38.26 29.59
N ASP A 649 -19.41 -39.22 29.59
CA ASP A 649 -20.48 -39.41 30.60
C ASP A 649 -19.92 -39.59 32.01
N ASN A 650 -20.55 -38.95 33.00
CA ASN A 650 -20.26 -39.05 34.44
C ASN A 650 -18.76 -39.01 34.79
N ASN A 651 -18.02 -38.08 34.18
CA ASN A 651 -16.58 -38.02 34.30
C ASN A 651 -16.13 -36.71 34.97
N PHE A 652 -15.67 -36.84 36.22
CA PHE A 652 -15.19 -35.72 37.01
C PHE A 652 -13.91 -35.06 36.46
N GLN A 653 -13.14 -35.74 35.59
CA GLN A 653 -11.99 -35.14 34.91
C GLN A 653 -12.42 -34.34 33.67
N GLY A 654 -13.51 -34.74 33.01
CA GLY A 654 -14.07 -34.06 31.84
C GLY A 654 -13.08 -33.95 30.67
N ILE A 655 -13.23 -32.86 29.91
CA ILE A 655 -12.33 -32.47 28.82
C ILE A 655 -11.80 -31.05 29.03
N THR A 656 -10.65 -30.77 28.39
CA THR A 656 -10.07 -29.44 28.31
C THR A 656 -9.71 -29.13 26.86
N SER A 657 -10.13 -27.96 26.38
CA SER A 657 -9.66 -27.36 25.12
C SER A 657 -8.82 -26.12 25.43
N GLN A 658 -7.79 -25.84 24.64
CA GLN A 658 -6.86 -24.73 24.86
C GLN A 658 -6.76 -23.84 23.62
N ILE A 659 -6.72 -22.53 23.86
CA ILE A 659 -6.34 -21.51 22.88
C ILE A 659 -5.09 -20.80 23.42
N SER A 660 -4.02 -20.80 22.64
CA SER A 660 -2.79 -20.07 22.97
C SER A 660 -2.77 -18.76 22.21
N GLN A 661 -2.54 -17.65 22.92
CA GLN A 661 -2.45 -16.32 22.31
C GLN A 661 -1.24 -15.56 22.88
N ASN A 662 -0.53 -14.81 22.03
CA ASN A 662 0.76 -14.18 22.36
C ASN A 662 0.73 -12.65 22.47
N LYS A 663 -0.44 -12.02 22.27
CA LYS A 663 -0.63 -10.58 22.44
C LYS A 663 -0.50 -10.26 23.92
N LYS A 664 0.26 -9.20 24.22
CA LYS A 664 0.49 -8.68 25.57
C LYS A 664 -0.51 -7.56 25.85
N GLY A 665 -0.98 -7.48 27.09
CA GLY A 665 -1.98 -6.50 27.51
C GLY A 665 -2.70 -6.92 28.77
N HIS A 666 -3.54 -6.03 29.29
CA HIS A 666 -4.31 -6.24 30.51
C HIS A 666 -5.80 -6.25 30.20
N LEU A 667 -6.50 -7.31 30.61
CA LEU A 667 -7.89 -7.52 30.27
C LEU A 667 -8.79 -6.34 30.71
N LYS A 668 -9.44 -5.67 29.76
CA LYS A 668 -10.44 -4.61 30.00
C LYS A 668 -11.85 -5.12 29.90
N GLU A 669 -12.14 -5.92 28.88
CA GLU A 669 -13.44 -6.59 28.72
C GLU A 669 -13.25 -8.00 28.16
N ILE A 670 -14.18 -8.90 28.48
CA ILE A 670 -14.18 -10.27 27.99
C ILE A 670 -15.59 -10.76 27.72
N THR A 671 -15.77 -11.38 26.57
CA THR A 671 -16.94 -12.21 26.26
C THR A 671 -16.46 -13.61 25.91
N ALA A 672 -16.91 -14.62 26.64
CA ALA A 672 -16.66 -16.03 26.34
C ALA A 672 -17.87 -16.64 25.67
N TRP A 673 -17.71 -17.37 24.58
CA TRP A 673 -18.81 -18.07 23.92
C TRP A 673 -18.51 -19.56 23.75
N VAL A 674 -19.55 -20.39 23.80
CA VAL A 674 -19.45 -21.85 23.66
C VAL A 674 -20.56 -22.40 22.76
N ASP A 675 -20.23 -23.43 21.99
CA ASP A 675 -21.15 -24.27 21.21
C ASP A 675 -20.92 -25.74 21.60
N ILE A 676 -21.84 -26.28 22.41
CA ILE A 676 -21.77 -27.61 23.00
C ILE A 676 -23.05 -28.37 22.64
N GLU A 677 -22.88 -29.53 22.02
CA GLU A 677 -23.96 -30.48 21.79
C GLU A 677 -24.08 -31.44 22.98
N HIS A 678 -25.23 -31.51 23.62
CA HIS A 678 -25.51 -32.39 24.76
C HIS A 678 -27.03 -32.58 24.93
N SER A 679 -27.49 -33.80 25.20
CA SER A 679 -28.92 -34.10 25.40
C SER A 679 -29.50 -33.58 26.72
N TYR A 680 -28.65 -33.33 27.73
CA TYR A 680 -29.08 -32.83 29.04
C TYR A 680 -28.08 -31.81 29.60
N ILE A 681 -28.28 -30.51 29.38
CA ILE A 681 -27.28 -29.49 29.78
C ILE A 681 -27.26 -29.21 31.28
N GLY A 682 -28.27 -29.68 32.02
CA GLY A 682 -28.29 -29.65 33.48
C GLY A 682 -27.22 -30.53 34.13
N ASP A 683 -26.50 -31.36 33.37
CA ASP A 683 -25.44 -32.22 33.89
C ASP A 683 -24.05 -31.61 33.77
N LEU A 684 -23.93 -30.56 32.95
CA LEU A 684 -22.67 -29.96 32.58
C LEU A 684 -22.19 -28.91 33.59
N GLN A 685 -20.89 -28.89 33.82
CA GLN A 685 -20.17 -27.78 34.44
C GLN A 685 -19.09 -27.26 33.48
N VAL A 686 -19.12 -25.95 33.18
CA VAL A 686 -18.23 -25.30 32.21
C VAL A 686 -17.43 -24.20 32.90
N GLU A 687 -16.10 -24.28 32.82
CA GLU A 687 -15.17 -23.36 33.47
C GLU A 687 -14.16 -22.80 32.47
N LEU A 688 -13.89 -21.50 32.57
CA LEU A 688 -12.81 -20.83 31.86
C LEU A 688 -11.60 -20.67 32.79
N LEU A 689 -10.42 -21.05 32.31
CA LEU A 689 -9.16 -20.87 33.00
C LEU A 689 -8.33 -19.83 32.25
N ALA A 690 -7.98 -18.75 32.94
CA ALA A 690 -7.12 -17.69 32.44
C ALA A 690 -5.63 -18.11 32.47
N PRO A 691 -4.76 -17.45 31.70
CA PRO A 691 -3.31 -17.72 31.71
C PRO A 691 -2.65 -17.58 33.10
N SER A 692 -3.25 -16.77 33.96
CA SER A 692 -2.85 -16.59 35.37
C SER A 692 -3.09 -17.83 36.25
N GLY A 693 -3.88 -18.79 35.77
CA GLY A 693 -4.41 -19.92 36.53
C GLY A 693 -5.72 -19.63 37.25
N ARG A 694 -6.28 -18.41 37.15
CA ARG A 694 -7.61 -18.09 37.71
C ARG A 694 -8.70 -18.85 36.97
N ILE A 695 -9.64 -19.41 37.72
CA ILE A 695 -10.76 -20.21 37.20
C ILE A 695 -12.07 -19.45 37.40
N VAL A 696 -12.87 -19.37 36.34
CA VAL A 696 -14.18 -18.72 36.32
C VAL A 696 -15.23 -19.72 35.86
N LEU A 697 -16.31 -19.82 36.62
CA LEU A 697 -17.46 -20.66 36.28
C LEU A 697 -18.36 -19.92 35.29
N LEU A 698 -18.64 -20.56 34.14
CA LEU A 698 -19.53 -20.04 33.10
C LEU A 698 -20.91 -20.69 33.16
N HIS A 699 -20.97 -22.00 33.41
CA HIS A 699 -22.22 -22.76 33.51
C HIS A 699 -22.12 -23.81 34.62
N ASP A 700 -23.13 -23.92 35.47
CA ASP A 700 -23.15 -24.85 36.61
C ASP A 700 -24.46 -25.62 36.71
N LYS A 701 -24.62 -26.66 35.88
CA LYS A 701 -25.74 -27.59 35.94
C LYS A 701 -27.11 -26.91 35.85
N GLU A 702 -27.15 -25.78 35.16
CA GLU A 702 -28.36 -25.01 34.91
C GLU A 702 -29.06 -25.50 33.65
N GLY A 703 -30.35 -25.21 33.50
CA GLY A 703 -31.10 -25.52 32.27
C GLY A 703 -31.84 -26.86 32.25
N ALA A 704 -31.66 -27.72 33.26
CA ALA A 704 -32.35 -29.01 33.41
C ALA A 704 -32.27 -29.85 32.11
N SER A 705 -33.36 -30.47 31.69
CA SER A 705 -33.43 -31.36 30.52
C SER A 705 -33.43 -30.65 29.16
N LYS A 706 -32.84 -29.45 29.07
CA LYS A 706 -32.68 -28.75 27.78
C LYS A 706 -31.49 -29.36 27.03
N ASN A 707 -31.58 -29.34 25.71
CA ASN A 707 -30.50 -29.79 24.85
C ASN A 707 -29.60 -28.61 24.48
N ASN A 708 -28.30 -28.87 24.38
CA ASN A 708 -27.24 -28.03 23.83
C ASN A 708 -27.01 -26.68 24.54
N ILE A 709 -25.76 -26.23 24.54
CA ILE A 709 -25.38 -24.88 25.00
C ILE A 709 -24.79 -24.13 23.81
N LYS A 710 -25.55 -23.15 23.30
CA LYS A 710 -25.03 -22.14 22.37
C LYS A 710 -25.24 -20.77 22.99
N ARG A 711 -24.24 -20.29 23.73
CA ARG A 711 -24.36 -19.12 24.62
C ARG A 711 -23.06 -18.32 24.67
N SER A 712 -23.22 -17.01 24.81
CA SER A 712 -22.17 -16.06 25.14
C SER A 712 -22.35 -15.58 26.59
N TYR A 713 -21.23 -15.37 27.28
CA TYR A 713 -21.11 -14.94 28.66
C TYR A 713 -20.24 -13.68 28.69
N ASN A 714 -20.71 -12.62 29.33
CA ASN A 714 -19.99 -11.36 29.49
C ASN A 714 -20.00 -10.91 30.97
N THR A 715 -19.31 -9.83 31.28
CA THR A 715 -19.17 -9.32 32.65
C THR A 715 -20.48 -8.80 33.27
N ILE A 716 -21.53 -8.59 32.46
CA ILE A 716 -22.85 -8.12 32.89
C ILE A 716 -23.71 -9.31 33.34
N ASP A 717 -23.80 -10.35 32.51
CA ASP A 717 -24.65 -11.52 32.77
C ASP A 717 -23.94 -12.63 33.58
N THR A 718 -22.62 -12.57 33.66
CA THR A 718 -21.76 -13.57 34.33
C THR A 718 -20.72 -12.85 35.20
N PRO A 719 -21.10 -12.36 36.42
CA PRO A 719 -20.24 -11.50 37.25
C PRO A 719 -18.91 -12.15 37.65
N SER A 720 -18.81 -13.47 37.64
CA SER A 720 -17.58 -14.21 37.90
C SER A 720 -16.45 -13.85 36.91
N LEU A 721 -16.78 -13.36 35.69
CA LEU A 721 -15.81 -12.85 34.72
C LEU A 721 -15.17 -11.52 35.13
N GLN A 722 -15.79 -10.72 36.00
CA GLN A 722 -15.18 -9.47 36.51
C GLN A 722 -13.90 -9.75 37.29
N GLY A 723 -13.78 -10.95 37.86
CA GLY A 723 -12.57 -11.41 38.51
C GLY A 723 -11.37 -11.52 37.56
N LEU A 724 -11.54 -11.46 36.24
CA LEU A 724 -10.40 -11.53 35.30
C LEU A 724 -9.89 -10.14 34.88
N LEU A 725 -10.58 -9.06 35.27
CA LEU A 725 -10.21 -7.71 34.85
C LEU A 725 -8.80 -7.33 35.33
N ASN A 726 -8.08 -6.62 34.46
CA ASN A 726 -6.67 -6.24 34.55
C ASN A 726 -5.65 -7.40 34.59
N GLU A 727 -6.07 -8.66 34.45
CA GLU A 727 -5.11 -9.76 34.31
C GLU A 727 -4.39 -9.73 32.96
N SER A 728 -3.17 -10.28 32.92
CA SER A 728 -2.43 -10.44 31.66
C SER A 728 -3.19 -11.37 30.72
N ILE A 729 -3.42 -10.91 29.48
CA ILE A 729 -4.09 -11.74 28.48
C ILE A 729 -3.16 -12.79 27.89
N ALA A 730 -1.84 -12.54 27.88
CA ALA A 730 -0.81 -13.38 27.24
C ALA A 730 -0.74 -14.78 27.86
N GLY A 731 -0.82 -15.80 27.00
CA GLY A 731 -0.64 -17.19 27.39
C GLY A 731 -1.80 -18.10 26.99
N ASN A 732 -2.00 -19.16 27.78
CA ASN A 732 -2.95 -20.22 27.46
C ASN A 732 -4.28 -19.98 28.17
N TRP A 733 -5.33 -19.80 27.38
CA TRP A 733 -6.71 -19.85 27.83
C TRP A 733 -7.23 -21.27 27.67
N GLN A 734 -7.89 -21.81 28.70
CA GLN A 734 -8.45 -23.16 28.64
C GLN A 734 -9.93 -23.18 29.00
N LEU A 735 -10.72 -23.93 28.24
CA LEU A 735 -12.10 -24.24 28.57
C LEU A 735 -12.17 -25.68 29.08
N ARG A 736 -12.66 -25.85 30.31
CA ARG A 736 -12.88 -27.16 30.93
C ARG A 736 -14.37 -27.47 31.02
N ILE A 737 -14.76 -28.65 30.57
CA ILE A 737 -16.16 -29.10 30.56
C ILE A 737 -16.25 -30.48 31.23
N ARG A 738 -17.17 -30.63 32.17
CA ARG A 738 -17.41 -31.88 32.90
C ARG A 738 -18.89 -32.23 32.84
N ASP A 739 -19.18 -33.48 32.48
CA ASP A 739 -20.47 -34.09 32.75
C ASP A 739 -20.39 -34.77 34.13
N LEU A 740 -21.31 -34.39 35.02
CA LEU A 740 -21.35 -34.85 36.41
C LEU A 740 -22.57 -35.71 36.74
N ALA A 741 -23.35 -36.12 35.73
CA ALA A 741 -24.43 -37.08 35.86
C ALA A 741 -24.21 -38.25 34.91
N SER A 742 -25.06 -39.28 35.01
CA SER A 742 -24.98 -40.48 34.18
C SER A 742 -26.06 -40.48 33.10
N ALA A 743 -25.74 -41.09 31.95
CA ALA A 743 -26.62 -41.47 30.83
C ALA A 743 -26.50 -40.59 29.56
N ASP A 744 -25.77 -39.48 29.62
CA ASP A 744 -25.66 -38.53 28.52
C ASP A 744 -24.19 -38.36 28.11
N ILE A 745 -23.95 -38.12 26.83
CA ILE A 745 -22.64 -37.74 26.27
C ILE A 745 -22.85 -36.53 25.37
N GLY A 746 -21.79 -35.77 25.14
CA GLY A 746 -21.85 -34.66 24.21
C GLY A 746 -20.56 -34.38 23.46
N VAL A 747 -20.56 -33.26 22.75
CA VAL A 747 -19.43 -32.80 21.95
C VAL A 747 -19.26 -31.30 22.13
N LEU A 748 -18.04 -30.87 22.49
CA LEU A 748 -17.63 -29.49 22.34
C LEU A 748 -17.31 -29.24 20.85
N GLN A 749 -18.21 -28.54 20.17
CA GLN A 749 -18.04 -28.22 18.75
C GLN A 749 -17.09 -27.03 18.59
N ALA A 750 -17.36 -25.93 19.30
CA ALA A 750 -16.57 -24.71 19.23
C ALA A 750 -16.62 -23.88 20.52
N TRP A 751 -15.60 -23.07 20.75
CA TRP A 751 -15.61 -22.01 21.77
C TRP A 751 -14.63 -20.90 21.41
N GLY A 752 -14.82 -19.73 21.99
CA GLY A 752 -13.91 -18.61 21.78
C GLY A 752 -14.06 -17.49 22.81
N LEU A 753 -13.14 -16.55 22.74
CA LEU A 753 -13.10 -15.35 23.57
C LEU A 753 -12.99 -14.12 22.66
N LYS A 754 -13.84 -13.12 22.92
CA LYS A 754 -13.63 -11.75 22.48
C LYS A 754 -13.07 -10.96 23.66
N ILE A 755 -11.87 -10.42 23.52
CA ILE A 755 -11.09 -9.76 24.58
C ILE A 755 -10.75 -8.34 24.16
N SER A 756 -11.07 -7.37 25.01
CA SER A 756 -10.58 -5.99 24.91
C SER A 756 -9.45 -5.80 25.94
N TYR A 757 -8.31 -5.23 25.57
CA TYR A 757 -7.11 -5.15 26.41
C TYR A 757 -6.23 -3.92 26.19
#